data_AF-A0AAE1EJN7-F1
#
_entry.id   AF-A0AAE1EJN7-F1
#
_cell.length_a   1.000
_cell.length_b   1.000
_cell.length_c   1.000
_cell.angle_alpha   90.00
_cell.angle_beta   90.00
_cell.angle_gamma   90.00
#
_symmetry.space_group_name_H-M   'P 1'
#
loop_
_entity.id
_entity.type
_entity.pdbx_description
1 polymer ?
#
loop_
_entity_poly.entity_id
_entity_poly.type
_entity_poly.pdbx_seq_one_letter_code
_entity_poly.pdbx_strand_id
1 'polypeptide(L)'
;MVTDSLWVSLSYRHSFSRHGSLPEAWNYASLARVSCPRDPNAQDTWSRLTNALVDRWHLPMINDQARNSGFKRAIERAVTEGHHTVLDIGSGTGLLSLYAKKAGATEVYACEVDKFMCEMGKDILKLNDGTSNISILYKHSNNINIPQDIPQRVSLVVSETVDAGLLGEHILTTLQHTWHHLLLPPPTSLLPLEAATSTTTTTLETNATPVQEEVNGIQEKANDIKKIAKKIPEKASITQEKVSGSQEKAQKIPEKATGIQKQRDTKNVKKEAKNVQEKANGIQERNASEVKKKSKNIRKRAKSIPAEISGVQNQFNVNQEKAYVGQKRDTKADAVSCQPLQSSLNSDAVTGDASADKKLGNRSKHTHCEDGPNNAANGTASDIENGLPLPTCGRVIPSKAEVFIALISCEYIAKQTRLIDNNFSYFKNKTVCVKLDEPYMSEKLSQVPGGFKLLSKWTHITTINFNSIDDIMRHQQGNINGTRIIQCTESGTIDAIVLAFTLHLDDTVCINTFPETLHTQWENAVYPISHPAHLEASDRVAVNVECEGVMRLSVHESYLPSDATGENNLYLQASALRFLNSNKFTSAFTSAAESIATKFGTDSKSITATDSRRPLVICDATPFPVAGLRLLSLRPHSRLYVEEEEVQRTLVEVGVEAGLSEDLEEAVDVLFLWPTTEEGTLKDDFVKKILLYRLMLSEEGMVFPQEVDLVVGVVGSPALTSMTRVDDANTCGARQCQRSYMYSDGLIGKVTDIPN
;
A
#
# COMPACT_ATOMS: atom_id res chain seq x y z
N MET A 1 -21.29 23.85 29.61
CA MET A 1 -21.64 22.51 29.10
C MET A 1 -21.91 22.49 27.59
N VAL A 2 -22.59 23.47 26.98
CA VAL A 2 -22.80 23.53 25.51
C VAL A 2 -21.54 24.03 24.74
N THR A 3 -20.55 24.60 25.43
CA THR A 3 -19.36 25.22 24.83
C THR A 3 -18.30 24.24 24.37
N ASP A 4 -18.21 23.07 25.00
CA ASP A 4 -17.09 22.14 24.78
C ASP A 4 -17.37 21.20 23.61
N SER A 5 -18.64 20.81 23.39
CA SER A 5 -19.05 19.99 22.24
C SER A 5 -18.91 20.71 20.91
N LEU A 6 -19.28 22.01 20.88
CA LEU A 6 -19.16 22.85 19.69
C LEU A 6 -17.69 23.09 19.34
N TRP A 7 -16.85 23.31 20.36
CA TRP A 7 -15.40 23.48 20.19
C TRP A 7 -14.76 22.21 19.62
N VAL A 8 -15.12 21.03 20.12
CA VAL A 8 -14.61 19.75 19.62
C VAL A 8 -15.03 19.50 18.17
N SER A 9 -16.30 19.70 17.82
CA SER A 9 -16.79 19.50 16.44
C SER A 9 -16.12 20.48 15.47
N LEU A 10 -15.88 21.73 15.92
CA LEU A 10 -15.13 22.73 15.18
C LEU A 10 -13.64 22.37 15.07
N SER A 11 -13.02 21.84 16.13
CA SER A 11 -11.62 21.38 16.13
C SER A 11 -11.41 20.17 15.24
N TYR A 12 -12.36 19.23 15.20
CA TYR A 12 -12.39 18.12 14.25
C TYR A 12 -12.45 18.64 12.81
N ARG A 13 -13.46 19.46 12.48
CA ARG A 13 -13.57 20.07 11.14
C ARG A 13 -12.33 20.86 10.77
N HIS A 14 -11.73 21.57 11.73
CA HIS A 14 -10.53 22.38 11.50
C HIS A 14 -9.27 21.53 11.27
N SER A 15 -9.08 20.45 12.02
CA SER A 15 -7.95 19.53 11.84
C SER A 15 -8.08 18.79 10.51
N PHE A 16 -9.27 18.27 10.20
CA PHE A 16 -9.55 17.57 8.95
C PHE A 16 -9.42 18.51 7.73
N SER A 17 -10.01 19.71 7.77
CA SER A 17 -10.00 20.62 6.61
C SER A 17 -8.67 21.36 6.37
N ARG A 18 -7.79 21.49 7.37
CA ARG A 18 -6.51 22.21 7.21
C ARG A 18 -5.29 21.30 7.10
N HIS A 19 -5.35 20.11 7.70
CA HIS A 19 -4.15 19.27 7.86
C HIS A 19 -4.34 17.83 7.38
N GLY A 20 -5.56 17.36 7.12
CA GLY A 20 -5.81 15.97 6.70
C GLY A 20 -5.32 14.91 7.70
N SER A 21 -4.98 15.30 8.93
CA SER A 21 -4.36 14.41 9.91
C SER A 21 -5.44 13.64 10.70
N LEU A 22 -5.83 12.49 10.14
CA LEU A 22 -6.70 11.51 10.78
C LEU A 22 -6.25 11.15 12.22
N PRO A 23 -4.95 10.96 12.54
CA PRO A 23 -4.49 10.66 13.89
C PRO A 23 -4.66 11.82 14.90
N GLU A 24 -4.53 13.07 14.47
CA GLU A 24 -4.80 14.23 15.34
C GLU A 24 -6.29 14.35 15.63
N ALA A 25 -7.12 14.19 14.59
CA ALA A 25 -8.57 14.16 14.71
C ALA A 25 -9.03 13.04 15.67
N TRP A 26 -8.39 11.86 15.64
CA TRP A 26 -8.62 10.77 16.58
C TRP A 26 -8.39 11.18 18.04
N ASN A 27 -7.27 11.86 18.33
CA ASN A 27 -6.95 12.26 19.70
C ASN A 27 -8.01 13.22 20.25
N TYR A 28 -8.48 14.18 19.45
CA TYR A 28 -9.55 15.11 19.85
C TYR A 28 -10.89 14.39 20.05
N ALA A 29 -11.26 13.49 19.14
CA ALA A 29 -12.49 12.72 19.26
C ALA A 29 -12.46 11.77 20.48
N SER A 30 -11.33 11.14 20.75
CA SER A 30 -11.13 10.28 21.93
C SER A 30 -11.23 11.06 23.24
N LEU A 31 -10.59 12.24 23.30
CA LEU A 31 -10.70 13.12 24.46
C LEU A 31 -12.15 13.58 24.67
N ALA A 32 -12.86 13.90 23.58
CA ALA A 32 -14.26 14.29 23.64
C ALA A 32 -15.18 13.17 24.12
N ARG A 33 -14.95 11.93 23.66
CA ARG A 33 -15.70 10.75 24.12
C ARG A 33 -15.55 10.53 25.62
N VAL A 34 -14.32 10.70 26.15
CA VAL A 34 -14.05 10.56 27.60
C VAL A 34 -14.63 11.73 28.40
N SER A 35 -14.52 12.95 27.87
CA SER A 35 -14.94 14.17 28.58
C SER A 35 -16.46 14.38 28.53
N CYS A 36 -17.12 13.93 27.46
CA CYS A 36 -18.54 14.13 27.18
C CYS A 36 -19.21 12.83 26.68
N PRO A 37 -19.25 11.75 27.49
CA PRO A 37 -19.70 10.43 27.03
C PRO A 37 -21.18 10.35 26.64
N ARG A 38 -22.01 11.34 27.00
CA ARG A 38 -23.44 11.41 26.67
C ARG A 38 -23.77 12.34 25.50
N ASP A 39 -22.78 13.00 24.90
CA ASP A 39 -23.01 13.91 23.78
C ASP A 39 -23.12 13.14 22.44
N PRO A 40 -24.26 13.19 21.73
CA PRO A 40 -24.43 12.51 20.44
C PRO A 40 -23.43 12.96 19.37
N ASN A 41 -22.99 14.21 19.38
CA ASN A 41 -22.04 14.72 18.37
C ASN A 41 -20.61 14.20 18.63
N ALA A 42 -20.21 14.09 19.90
CA ALA A 42 -18.93 13.49 20.28
C ALA A 42 -18.91 12.00 19.95
N GLN A 43 -20.03 11.30 20.16
CA GLN A 43 -20.20 9.90 19.76
C GLN A 43 -20.17 9.74 18.22
N ASP A 44 -20.93 10.53 17.47
CA ASP A 44 -20.97 10.47 15.99
C ASP A 44 -19.60 10.81 15.36
N THR A 45 -18.93 11.85 15.84
CA THR A 45 -17.59 12.23 15.34
C THR A 45 -16.58 11.12 15.61
N TRP A 46 -16.63 10.51 16.79
CA TRP A 46 -15.76 9.39 17.16
C TRP A 46 -16.05 8.17 16.26
N SER A 47 -17.32 7.78 16.08
CA SER A 47 -17.69 6.66 15.19
C SER A 47 -17.26 6.88 13.73
N ARG A 48 -17.45 8.09 13.18
CA ARG A 48 -17.01 8.41 11.81
C ARG A 48 -15.51 8.31 11.63
N LEU A 49 -14.75 8.79 12.63
CA LEU A 49 -13.30 8.68 12.63
C LEU A 49 -12.83 7.25 12.78
N THR A 50 -13.46 6.47 13.66
CA THR A 50 -13.20 5.03 13.81
C THR A 50 -13.35 4.31 12.46
N ASN A 51 -14.38 4.64 11.68
CA ASN A 51 -14.63 4.05 10.36
C ASN A 51 -13.65 4.53 9.27
N ALA A 52 -12.97 5.66 9.51
CA ALA A 52 -11.97 6.21 8.60
C ALA A 52 -10.52 5.82 8.99
N LEU A 53 -10.30 5.36 10.22
CA LEU A 53 -8.99 5.00 10.77
C LEU A 53 -8.68 3.51 10.67
N VAL A 54 -9.71 2.67 10.63
CA VAL A 54 -9.54 1.24 10.35
C VAL A 54 -9.79 1.01 8.88
N ASP A 55 -8.75 0.54 8.19
CA ASP A 55 -8.89 0.19 6.80
C ASP A 55 -9.96 -0.87 6.62
N ARG A 56 -10.77 -0.71 5.57
CA ARG A 56 -11.98 -1.52 5.32
C ARG A 56 -11.70 -3.01 5.18
N TRP A 57 -10.44 -3.41 4.96
CA TRP A 57 -10.02 -4.80 4.83
C TRP A 57 -9.85 -5.52 6.18
N HIS A 58 -9.70 -4.81 7.30
CA HIS A 58 -9.49 -5.43 8.62
C HIS A 58 -10.67 -6.31 9.06
N LEU A 59 -11.91 -5.86 8.87
CA LEU A 59 -13.10 -6.62 9.32
C LEU A 59 -13.37 -7.86 8.46
N PRO A 60 -13.32 -7.80 7.12
CA PRO A 60 -13.31 -8.99 6.27
C PRO A 60 -12.22 -9.98 6.67
N MET A 61 -11.00 -9.51 6.89
CA MET A 61 -9.88 -10.36 7.30
C MET A 61 -10.13 -11.08 8.63
N ILE A 62 -10.69 -10.40 9.64
CA ILE A 62 -11.05 -11.02 10.92
C ILE A 62 -12.22 -12.01 10.74
N ASN A 63 -13.12 -11.78 9.79
CA ASN A 63 -14.19 -12.71 9.44
C ASN A 63 -13.74 -13.88 8.54
N ASP A 64 -12.49 -13.90 8.08
CA ASP A 64 -11.97 -14.97 7.25
C ASP A 64 -11.70 -16.22 8.11
N GLN A 65 -12.73 -17.05 8.26
CA GLN A 65 -12.69 -18.25 9.08
C GLN A 65 -11.62 -19.25 8.60
N ALA A 66 -11.39 -19.35 7.29
CA ALA A 66 -10.40 -20.28 6.73
C ALA A 66 -8.97 -19.83 7.07
N ARG A 67 -8.67 -18.53 6.88
CA ARG A 67 -7.40 -17.91 7.32
C ARG A 67 -7.20 -18.12 8.82
N ASN A 68 -8.20 -17.76 9.62
CA ASN A 68 -8.14 -17.83 11.08
C ASN A 68 -7.89 -19.26 11.58
N SER A 69 -8.60 -20.24 11.02
CA SER A 69 -8.43 -21.65 11.36
C SER A 69 -7.05 -22.18 10.96
N GLY A 70 -6.51 -21.71 9.82
CA GLY A 70 -5.15 -22.02 9.38
C GLY A 70 -4.10 -21.55 10.40
N PHE A 71 -4.09 -20.25 10.71
CA PHE A 71 -3.17 -19.68 11.68
C PHE A 71 -3.31 -20.30 13.07
N LYS A 72 -4.53 -20.49 13.55
CA LYS A 72 -4.78 -21.13 14.84
C LYS A 72 -4.12 -22.51 14.92
N ARG A 73 -4.32 -23.37 13.91
CA ARG A 73 -3.73 -24.73 13.89
C ARG A 73 -2.20 -24.69 13.88
N ALA A 74 -1.60 -23.84 13.05
CA ALA A 74 -0.15 -23.73 12.96
C ALA A 74 0.48 -23.22 14.27
N ILE A 75 -0.15 -22.22 14.90
CA ILE A 75 0.27 -21.67 16.19
C ILE A 75 0.12 -22.72 17.30
N GLU A 76 -1.03 -23.38 17.39
CA GLU A 76 -1.30 -24.42 18.39
C GLU A 76 -0.28 -25.56 18.32
N ARG A 77 0.08 -25.98 17.11
CA ARG A 77 1.12 -26.98 16.91
C ARG A 77 2.48 -26.48 17.38
N ALA A 78 2.91 -25.31 16.94
CA ALA A 78 4.22 -24.78 17.32
C ALA A 78 4.37 -24.63 18.85
N VAL A 79 3.30 -24.19 19.53
CA VAL A 79 3.28 -24.12 21.00
C VAL A 79 3.35 -25.51 21.62
N THR A 80 2.60 -26.50 21.10
CA THR A 80 2.64 -27.90 21.57
C THR A 80 4.02 -28.54 21.37
N GLU A 81 4.77 -28.11 20.36
CA GLU A 81 6.16 -28.52 20.09
C GLU A 81 7.19 -27.82 21.00
N GLY A 82 6.74 -26.99 21.94
CA GLY A 82 7.57 -26.39 22.98
C GLY A 82 7.86 -24.90 22.81
N HIS A 83 7.40 -24.26 21.72
CA HIS A 83 7.63 -22.83 21.50
C HIS A 83 6.68 -21.97 22.35
N HIS A 84 7.02 -21.78 23.64
CA HIS A 84 6.16 -21.11 24.63
C HIS A 84 6.36 -19.59 24.75
N THR A 85 7.37 -19.01 24.09
CA THR A 85 7.62 -17.55 24.07
C THR A 85 7.37 -17.01 22.66
N VAL A 86 6.33 -16.18 22.51
CA VAL A 86 5.79 -15.80 21.20
C VAL A 86 5.88 -14.28 21.00
N LEU A 87 6.25 -13.84 19.79
CA LEU A 87 6.12 -12.46 19.32
C LEU A 87 5.17 -12.40 18.11
N ASP A 88 4.06 -11.69 18.27
CA ASP A 88 3.06 -11.38 17.22
C ASP A 88 3.36 -10.01 16.60
N ILE A 89 3.85 -9.99 15.35
CA ILE A 89 4.26 -8.78 14.65
C ILE A 89 3.14 -8.31 13.71
N GLY A 90 2.74 -7.03 13.84
CA GLY A 90 1.57 -6.51 13.14
C GLY A 90 0.29 -7.07 13.76
N SER A 91 0.22 -7.03 15.10
CA SER A 91 -0.78 -7.80 15.84
C SER A 91 -2.22 -7.37 15.57
N GLY A 92 -2.46 -6.15 15.07
CA GLY A 92 -3.79 -5.61 14.83
C GLY A 92 -4.68 -5.71 16.08
N THR A 93 -5.71 -6.56 16.02
CA THR A 93 -6.63 -6.81 17.14
C THR A 93 -6.06 -7.74 18.23
N GLY A 94 -4.88 -8.30 18.03
CA GLY A 94 -4.28 -9.33 18.89
C GLY A 94 -4.88 -10.72 18.70
N LEU A 95 -5.56 -10.99 17.59
CA LEU A 95 -6.23 -12.28 17.36
C LEU A 95 -5.23 -13.46 17.36
N LEU A 96 -4.06 -13.31 16.73
CA LEU A 96 -3.05 -14.37 16.69
C LEU A 96 -2.40 -14.58 18.07
N SER A 97 -2.14 -13.48 18.80
CA SER A 97 -1.74 -13.52 20.21
C SER A 97 -2.73 -14.29 21.10
N LEU A 98 -4.04 -14.16 20.86
CA LEU A 98 -5.05 -14.94 21.58
C LEU A 98 -4.95 -16.44 21.30
N TYR A 99 -4.68 -16.84 20.05
CA TYR A 99 -4.46 -18.24 19.71
C TYR A 99 -3.23 -18.81 20.41
N ALA A 100 -2.11 -18.09 20.37
CA ALA A 100 -0.89 -18.49 21.09
C ALA A 100 -1.15 -18.65 22.59
N LYS A 101 -1.86 -17.69 23.20
CA LYS A 101 -2.16 -17.75 24.63
C LYS A 101 -3.06 -18.92 25.00
N LYS A 102 -4.11 -19.18 24.21
CA LYS A 102 -5.03 -20.31 24.41
C LYS A 102 -4.35 -21.66 24.18
N ALA A 103 -3.35 -21.72 23.30
CA ALA A 103 -2.55 -22.92 23.06
C ALA A 103 -1.61 -23.27 24.22
N GLY A 104 -1.43 -22.38 25.20
CA GLY A 104 -0.58 -22.60 26.36
C GLY A 104 0.76 -21.85 26.35
N ALA A 105 0.96 -20.88 25.45
CA ALA A 105 2.16 -20.04 25.49
C ALA A 105 2.30 -19.33 26.84
N THR A 106 3.50 -19.38 27.42
CA THR A 106 3.81 -18.82 28.73
C THR A 106 3.90 -17.30 28.66
N GLU A 107 4.61 -16.78 27.65
CA GLU A 107 4.79 -15.35 27.40
C GLU A 107 4.40 -15.02 25.96
N VAL A 108 3.57 -14.01 25.79
CA VAL A 108 3.14 -13.53 24.47
C VAL A 108 3.36 -12.03 24.40
N TYR A 109 4.20 -11.62 23.48
CA TYR A 109 4.45 -10.23 23.15
C TYR A 109 3.80 -9.95 21.80
N ALA A 110 3.31 -8.74 21.62
CA ALA A 110 2.69 -8.29 20.40
C ALA A 110 3.17 -6.88 20.08
N CYS A 111 3.34 -6.53 18.81
CA CYS A 111 3.65 -5.16 18.43
C CYS A 111 2.76 -4.65 17.30
N GLU A 112 2.38 -3.39 17.42
CA GLU A 112 1.51 -2.68 16.47
C GLU A 112 2.00 -1.24 16.30
N VAL A 113 2.09 -0.79 15.04
CA VAL A 113 2.57 0.54 14.65
C VAL A 113 1.46 1.58 14.58
N ASP A 114 0.22 1.15 14.39
CA ASP A 114 -0.93 2.03 14.44
C ASP A 114 -1.43 2.18 15.89
N LYS A 115 -1.58 3.43 16.32
CA LYS A 115 -1.91 3.72 17.73
C LYS A 115 -3.32 3.27 18.05
N PHE A 116 -4.24 3.50 17.11
CA PHE A 116 -5.65 3.15 17.27
C PHE A 116 -5.79 1.62 17.37
N MET A 117 -5.15 0.86 16.46
CA MET A 117 -5.15 -0.60 16.46
C MET A 117 -4.52 -1.16 17.73
N CYS A 118 -3.40 -0.58 18.20
CA CYS A 118 -2.76 -0.98 19.46
C CYS A 118 -3.68 -0.80 20.67
N GLU A 119 -4.34 0.36 20.80
CA GLU A 119 -5.30 0.64 21.87
C GLU A 119 -6.49 -0.32 21.79
N MET A 120 -6.99 -0.56 20.58
CA MET A 120 -8.09 -1.48 20.32
C MET A 120 -7.74 -2.93 20.68
N GLY A 121 -6.57 -3.42 20.28
CA GLY A 121 -6.09 -4.76 20.62
C GLY A 121 -6.03 -4.96 22.13
N LYS A 122 -5.46 -4.01 22.89
CA LYS A 122 -5.43 -4.05 24.38
C LYS A 122 -6.82 -4.18 24.97
N ASP A 123 -7.76 -3.49 24.35
CA ASP A 123 -9.14 -3.43 24.75
C ASP A 123 -9.93 -4.72 24.41
N ILE A 124 -9.57 -5.40 23.33
CA ILE A 124 -10.08 -6.74 22.96
C ILE A 124 -9.49 -7.82 23.86
N LEU A 125 -8.21 -7.72 24.21
CA LEU A 125 -7.58 -8.66 25.13
C LEU A 125 -8.30 -8.68 26.49
N LYS A 126 -8.69 -7.52 27.03
CA LYS A 126 -9.48 -7.42 28.28
C LYS A 126 -10.84 -8.12 28.22
N LEU A 127 -11.41 -8.30 27.02
CA LEU A 127 -12.66 -9.01 26.83
C LEU A 127 -12.48 -10.52 26.83
N ASN A 128 -11.25 -11.03 26.74
CA ASN A 128 -10.94 -12.45 26.69
C ASN A 128 -10.27 -12.88 28.00
N ASP A 129 -10.68 -14.02 28.56
CA ASP A 129 -10.17 -14.48 29.85
C ASP A 129 -8.73 -15.02 29.69
N GLY A 130 -7.91 -14.88 30.74
CA GLY A 130 -6.55 -15.44 30.77
C GLY A 130 -5.51 -14.70 29.90
N THR A 131 -5.81 -13.49 29.45
CA THR A 131 -4.97 -12.68 28.54
C THR A 131 -4.04 -11.69 29.24
N SER A 132 -4.03 -11.66 30.58
CA SER A 132 -3.25 -10.71 31.39
C SER A 132 -1.75 -10.71 31.11
N ASN A 133 -1.23 -11.81 30.55
CA ASN A 133 0.20 -12.00 30.25
C ASN A 133 0.54 -11.70 28.78
N ILE A 134 -0.40 -11.17 28.00
CA ILE A 134 -0.13 -10.68 26.64
C ILE A 134 0.25 -9.20 26.74
N SER A 135 1.46 -8.85 26.27
CA SER A 135 1.95 -7.46 26.26
C SER A 135 1.94 -6.88 24.85
N ILE A 136 1.04 -5.92 24.58
CA ILE A 136 1.00 -5.19 23.31
C ILE A 136 1.84 -3.91 23.39
N LEU A 137 2.87 -3.85 22.56
CA LEU A 137 3.81 -2.75 22.39
C LEU A 137 3.36 -1.84 21.24
N TYR A 138 3.18 -0.55 21.51
CA TYR A 138 2.95 0.46 20.46
C TYR A 138 4.30 0.83 19.81
N LYS A 139 4.81 -0.04 18.95
CA LYS A 139 6.14 0.05 18.34
C LYS A 139 6.18 -0.72 17.03
N HIS A 140 7.02 -0.23 16.11
CA HIS A 140 7.52 -1.06 15.01
C HIS A 140 8.46 -2.14 15.55
N SER A 141 8.42 -3.34 14.99
CA SER A 141 9.26 -4.49 15.38
C SER A 141 10.77 -4.15 15.39
N ASN A 142 11.26 -3.45 14.36
CA ASN A 142 12.62 -2.89 14.26
C ASN A 142 13.06 -1.97 15.41
N ASN A 143 12.13 -1.51 16.27
CA ASN A 143 12.41 -0.63 17.40
C ASN A 143 12.22 -1.34 18.75
N ILE A 144 11.97 -2.66 18.76
CA ILE A 144 11.90 -3.47 19.98
C ILE A 144 13.32 -3.79 20.44
N ASN A 145 13.61 -3.52 21.71
CA ASN A 145 14.94 -3.76 22.29
C ASN A 145 14.87 -4.78 23.42
N ILE A 146 15.92 -5.61 23.52
CA ILE A 146 16.14 -6.54 24.63
C ILE A 146 17.20 -5.93 25.56
N PRO A 147 17.01 -5.90 26.90
CA PRO A 147 15.85 -6.40 27.66
C PRO A 147 14.74 -5.36 27.90
N GLN A 148 14.83 -4.16 27.32
CA GLN A 148 13.98 -3.02 27.68
C GLN A 148 12.49 -3.22 27.39
N ASP A 149 12.17 -3.77 26.23
CA ASP A 149 10.79 -3.93 25.75
C ASP A 149 10.30 -5.36 25.92
N ILE A 150 11.17 -6.33 25.68
CA ILE A 150 10.96 -7.76 25.95
C ILE A 150 12.20 -8.29 26.69
N PRO A 151 12.05 -9.22 27.65
CA PRO A 151 13.13 -9.61 28.55
C PRO A 151 14.24 -10.42 27.85
N GLN A 152 13.87 -11.20 26.84
CA GLN A 152 14.78 -12.11 26.13
C GLN A 152 14.25 -12.40 24.71
N ARG A 153 15.06 -13.11 23.92
CA ARG A 153 14.66 -13.57 22.59
C ARG A 153 13.49 -14.56 22.70
N VAL A 154 12.55 -14.45 21.77
CA VAL A 154 11.39 -15.36 21.69
C VAL A 154 11.74 -16.62 20.91
N SER A 155 10.96 -17.68 21.10
CA SER A 155 11.13 -18.96 20.40
C SER A 155 10.23 -19.07 19.17
N LEU A 156 9.15 -18.29 19.10
CA LEU A 156 8.24 -18.25 17.95
C LEU A 156 7.91 -16.80 17.57
N VAL A 157 7.95 -16.52 16.28
CA VAL A 157 7.41 -15.30 15.69
C VAL A 157 6.24 -15.68 14.82
N VAL A 158 5.15 -14.93 14.94
CA VAL A 158 4.01 -14.97 14.05
C VAL A 158 3.87 -13.59 13.41
N SER A 159 3.73 -13.52 12.09
CA SER A 159 3.53 -12.27 11.36
C SER A 159 2.53 -12.47 10.24
N GLU A 160 1.59 -11.55 10.10
CA GLU A 160 0.67 -11.53 8.96
C GLU A 160 0.72 -10.19 8.21
N THR A 161 1.86 -9.51 8.29
CA THR A 161 2.17 -8.30 7.52
C THR A 161 2.48 -8.65 6.05
N VAL A 162 1.49 -9.20 5.33
CA VAL A 162 1.60 -9.59 3.92
C VAL A 162 0.39 -9.05 3.17
N ASP A 163 0.60 -8.62 1.93
CA ASP A 163 -0.44 -8.06 1.08
C ASP A 163 -0.70 -8.92 -0.16
N ALA A 164 -1.47 -8.40 -1.11
CA ALA A 164 -1.80 -9.08 -2.36
C ALA A 164 -0.55 -9.44 -3.19
N GLY A 165 0.53 -8.65 -3.07
CA GLY A 165 1.84 -8.90 -3.68
C GLY A 165 2.81 -9.68 -2.80
N LEU A 166 2.33 -10.23 -1.67
CA LEU A 166 3.07 -10.91 -0.59
C LEU A 166 4.05 -10.01 0.19
N LEU A 167 4.81 -9.17 -0.51
CA LEU A 167 5.96 -8.44 0.03
C LEU A 167 5.74 -6.94 0.20
N GLY A 168 4.59 -6.39 -0.21
CA GLY A 168 4.33 -4.95 -0.19
C GLY A 168 4.34 -4.34 1.21
N GLU A 169 4.03 -5.13 2.24
CA GLU A 169 4.13 -4.72 3.65
C GLU A 169 5.51 -4.98 4.28
N HIS A 170 6.53 -5.20 3.45
CA HIS A 170 7.94 -5.29 3.87
C HIS A 170 8.25 -6.41 4.89
N ILE A 171 7.52 -7.53 4.82
CA ILE A 171 7.75 -8.70 5.69
C ILE A 171 9.20 -9.16 5.73
N LEU A 172 9.92 -9.11 4.61
CA LEU A 172 11.34 -9.54 4.55
C LEU A 172 12.23 -8.70 5.45
N THR A 173 12.07 -7.37 5.41
CA THR A 173 12.84 -6.44 6.25
C THR A 173 12.50 -6.61 7.72
N THR A 174 11.21 -6.81 8.02
CA THR A 174 10.73 -7.13 9.37
C THR A 174 11.34 -8.43 9.91
N LEU A 175 11.33 -9.49 9.12
CA LEU A 175 11.85 -10.80 9.53
C LEU A 175 13.38 -10.82 9.60
N GLN A 176 14.08 -10.12 8.72
CA GLN A 176 15.52 -9.97 8.78
C GLN A 176 15.96 -9.37 10.13
N HIS A 177 15.36 -8.25 10.53
CA HIS A 177 15.61 -7.65 11.85
C HIS A 177 15.28 -8.63 12.99
N THR A 178 14.12 -9.29 12.88
CA THR A 178 13.63 -10.22 13.90
C THR A 178 14.59 -11.37 14.13
N TRP A 179 15.09 -12.01 13.08
CA TRP A 179 16.11 -13.05 13.17
C TRP A 179 17.41 -12.55 13.83
N HIS A 180 17.87 -11.34 13.48
CA HIS A 180 19.09 -10.79 14.04
C HIS A 180 18.97 -10.40 15.51
N HIS A 181 17.81 -9.92 15.96
CA HIS A 181 17.70 -9.23 17.25
C HIS A 181 16.70 -9.84 18.24
N LEU A 182 15.61 -10.44 17.77
CA LEU A 182 14.43 -10.76 18.60
C LEU A 182 14.15 -12.25 18.73
N LEU A 183 14.50 -13.06 17.73
CA LEU A 183 14.21 -14.49 17.67
C LEU A 183 15.44 -15.30 18.13
N LEU A 184 15.22 -16.45 18.75
CA LEU A 184 16.27 -17.44 19.01
C LEU A 184 16.98 -17.82 17.70
N PRO A 185 18.25 -18.24 17.73
CA PRO A 185 18.99 -18.58 16.52
C PRO A 185 18.28 -19.68 15.72
N PRO A 186 18.46 -19.73 14.38
CA PRO A 186 17.91 -20.82 13.60
C PRO A 186 18.49 -22.17 14.05
N PRO A 187 17.81 -23.30 13.77
CA PRO A 187 18.34 -24.62 14.08
C PRO A 187 19.74 -24.73 13.49
N THR A 188 20.75 -24.97 14.33
CA THR A 188 22.10 -25.23 13.81
C THR A 188 21.99 -26.53 13.04
N SER A 189 22.22 -26.50 11.72
CA SER A 189 22.46 -27.72 10.98
C SER A 189 23.63 -28.41 11.67
N LEU A 190 23.38 -29.51 12.37
CA LEU A 190 24.42 -30.46 12.70
C LEU A 190 25.00 -30.89 11.36
N LEU A 191 26.09 -30.24 10.93
CA LEU A 191 26.92 -30.74 9.86
C LEU A 191 27.26 -32.19 10.25
N PRO A 192 27.04 -33.19 9.38
CA PRO A 192 27.53 -34.53 9.65
C PRO A 192 29.04 -34.42 9.88
N LEU A 193 29.48 -34.98 11.00
CA LEU A 193 30.88 -35.09 11.41
C LEU A 193 31.57 -36.15 10.55
N GLU A 194 31.58 -35.97 9.22
CA GLU A 194 32.29 -36.83 8.26
C GLU A 194 32.86 -35.98 7.12
N ALA A 195 34.02 -35.39 7.37
CA ALA A 195 35.05 -35.14 6.34
C ALA A 195 36.38 -34.78 7.03
N ALA A 196 36.94 -35.74 7.79
CA ALA A 196 38.39 -35.80 7.92
C ALA A 196 38.95 -36.43 6.64
N THR A 197 40.08 -35.91 6.18
CA THR A 197 40.88 -36.32 5.01
C THR A 197 40.38 -35.83 3.64
N SER A 198 40.86 -34.65 3.23
CA SER A 198 41.78 -34.57 2.09
C SER A 198 42.50 -33.22 2.10
N THR A 199 43.78 -33.26 2.43
CA THR A 199 44.72 -32.15 2.25
C THR A 199 44.95 -31.90 0.76
N THR A 200 44.66 -30.69 0.29
CA THR A 200 45.28 -30.16 -0.92
C THR A 200 45.68 -28.71 -0.68
N THR A 201 46.98 -28.49 -0.74
CA THR A 201 47.67 -27.21 -0.59
C THR A 201 47.41 -26.35 -1.83
N THR A 202 46.78 -25.19 -1.67
CA THR A 202 46.87 -24.12 -2.67
C THR A 202 47.01 -22.77 -1.96
N THR A 203 48.03 -22.05 -2.39
CA THR A 203 48.52 -20.76 -1.90
C THR A 203 47.46 -19.67 -1.88
N LEU A 204 47.33 -19.00 -0.74
CA LEU A 204 46.55 -17.77 -0.56
C LEU A 204 47.32 -16.59 -1.15
N GLU A 205 46.85 -16.04 -2.27
CA GLU A 205 47.17 -14.68 -2.69
C GLU A 205 46.29 -13.69 -1.90
N THR A 206 46.92 -12.69 -1.32
CA THR A 206 46.31 -11.62 -0.53
C THR A 206 45.59 -10.61 -1.45
N ASN A 207 44.27 -10.65 -1.51
CA ASN A 207 43.46 -9.61 -2.15
C ASN A 207 43.17 -8.45 -1.19
N ALA A 208 44.03 -7.43 -1.21
CA ALA A 208 43.79 -6.12 -0.61
C ALA A 208 43.10 -5.18 -1.63
N THR A 209 41.85 -5.48 -1.99
CA THR A 209 41.09 -4.72 -2.99
C THR A 209 39.65 -4.27 -2.61
N PRO A 210 38.95 -4.73 -1.54
CA PRO A 210 37.59 -4.24 -1.28
C PRO A 210 37.50 -2.86 -0.60
N VAL A 211 38.54 -2.42 0.12
CA VAL A 211 38.45 -1.22 0.99
C VAL A 211 38.79 0.08 0.25
N GLN A 212 39.63 0.01 -0.78
CA GLN A 212 40.00 1.18 -1.58
C GLN A 212 38.82 1.62 -2.48
N GLU A 213 37.99 0.69 -2.95
CA GLU A 213 36.77 0.98 -3.72
C GLU A 213 35.68 1.62 -2.86
N GLU A 214 35.49 1.19 -1.61
CA GLU A 214 34.57 1.83 -0.66
C GLU A 214 35.00 3.26 -0.29
N VAL A 215 36.30 3.49 -0.06
CA VAL A 215 36.83 4.83 0.23
C VAL A 215 36.70 5.74 -1.00
N ASN A 216 36.94 5.23 -2.20
CA ASN A 216 36.76 5.96 -3.45
C ASN A 216 35.27 6.32 -3.68
N GLY A 217 34.34 5.39 -3.39
CA GLY A 217 32.91 5.63 -3.52
C GLY A 217 32.35 6.65 -2.52
N ILE A 218 32.90 6.71 -1.30
CA ILE A 218 32.56 7.74 -0.31
C ILE A 218 33.11 9.11 -0.73
N GLN A 219 34.30 9.14 -1.33
CA GLN A 219 34.93 10.36 -1.83
C GLN A 219 34.18 10.95 -3.05
N GLU A 220 33.68 10.10 -3.95
CA GLU A 220 32.82 10.52 -5.07
C GLU A 220 31.49 11.11 -4.59
N LYS A 221 30.79 10.43 -3.67
CA LYS A 221 29.55 10.94 -3.07
C LYS A 221 29.75 12.28 -2.36
N ALA A 222 30.89 12.49 -1.70
CA ALA A 222 31.23 13.77 -1.09
C ALA A 222 31.48 14.89 -2.12
N ASN A 223 32.04 14.56 -3.29
CA ASN A 223 32.24 15.50 -4.38
C ASN A 223 30.92 15.90 -5.07
N ASP A 224 29.97 14.97 -5.19
CA ASP A 224 28.64 15.27 -5.72
C ASP A 224 27.82 16.15 -4.78
N ILE A 225 27.91 15.92 -3.47
CA ILE A 225 27.29 16.79 -2.46
C ILE A 225 27.89 18.21 -2.52
N LYS A 226 29.21 18.35 -2.76
CA LYS A 226 29.85 19.65 -2.98
C LYS A 226 29.38 20.33 -4.28
N LYS A 227 29.17 19.58 -5.37
CA LYS A 227 28.60 20.10 -6.63
C LYS A 227 27.16 20.58 -6.44
N ILE A 228 26.33 19.81 -5.74
CA ILE A 228 24.94 20.17 -5.42
C ILE A 228 24.91 21.44 -4.57
N ALA A 229 25.76 21.54 -3.54
CA ALA A 229 25.86 22.72 -2.69
C ALA A 229 26.24 24.01 -3.44
N LYS A 230 27.01 23.89 -4.54
CA LYS A 230 27.43 25.00 -5.40
C LYS A 230 26.31 25.56 -6.29
N LYS A 231 25.27 24.75 -6.59
CA LYS A 231 24.10 25.12 -7.42
C LYS A 231 22.93 25.72 -6.61
N ILE A 232 22.99 25.67 -5.28
CA ILE A 232 21.94 26.22 -4.39
C ILE A 232 21.77 27.74 -4.52
N PRO A 233 22.83 28.58 -4.65
CA PRO A 233 22.67 30.02 -4.81
C PRO A 233 21.96 30.41 -6.12
N GLU A 234 22.17 29.63 -7.18
CA GLU A 234 21.63 29.86 -8.53
C GLU A 234 20.14 29.49 -8.62
N LYS A 235 19.70 28.41 -7.93
CA LYS A 235 18.27 28.12 -7.77
C LYS A 235 17.56 29.14 -6.87
N ALA A 236 18.25 29.74 -5.91
CA ALA A 236 17.69 30.78 -5.05
C ALA A 236 17.46 32.10 -5.81
N SER A 237 18.30 32.48 -6.77
CA SER A 237 18.10 33.68 -7.60
C SER A 237 16.94 33.52 -8.58
N ILE A 238 16.78 32.35 -9.21
CA ILE A 238 15.65 32.03 -10.10
C ILE A 238 14.31 32.08 -9.34
N THR A 239 14.32 31.69 -8.06
CA THR A 239 13.12 31.76 -7.20
C THR A 239 12.80 33.20 -6.79
N GLN A 240 13.82 34.07 -6.62
CA GLN A 240 13.61 35.50 -6.37
C GLN A 240 13.06 36.25 -7.58
N GLU A 241 13.48 35.91 -8.81
CA GLU A 241 12.92 36.48 -10.05
C GLU A 241 11.45 36.08 -10.30
N LYS A 242 11.06 34.84 -9.97
CA LYS A 242 9.64 34.42 -10.07
C LYS A 242 8.75 35.14 -9.04
N VAL A 243 9.30 35.51 -7.89
CA VAL A 243 8.59 36.25 -6.84
C VAL A 243 8.46 37.73 -7.17
N SER A 244 9.47 38.36 -7.79
CA SER A 244 9.35 39.76 -8.25
C SER A 244 8.30 39.91 -9.37
N GLY A 245 8.24 38.96 -10.32
CA GLY A 245 7.18 38.94 -11.35
C GLY A 245 5.77 38.74 -10.79
N SER A 246 5.64 38.03 -9.67
CA SER A 246 4.35 37.83 -8.98
C SER A 246 3.93 39.06 -8.15
N GLN A 247 4.90 39.81 -7.58
CA GLN A 247 4.65 41.07 -6.89
C GLN A 247 4.25 42.21 -7.86
N GLU A 248 4.84 42.22 -9.05
CA GLU A 248 4.48 43.19 -10.12
C GLU A 248 3.06 42.93 -10.66
N LYS A 249 2.64 41.65 -10.76
CA LYS A 249 1.25 41.27 -11.07
C LYS A 249 0.28 41.72 -9.97
N ALA A 250 0.65 41.60 -8.69
CA ALA A 250 -0.17 42.02 -7.55
C ALA A 250 -0.34 43.55 -7.44
N GLN A 251 0.68 44.34 -7.83
CA GLN A 251 0.61 45.80 -7.86
C GLN A 251 -0.29 46.36 -8.97
N LYS A 252 -0.59 45.59 -10.03
CA LYS A 252 -1.50 45.98 -11.12
C LYS A 252 -2.98 45.69 -10.85
N ILE A 253 -3.29 44.97 -9.76
CA ILE A 253 -4.67 44.61 -9.38
C ILE A 253 -5.52 45.83 -8.96
N PRO A 254 -5.01 46.84 -8.22
CA PRO A 254 -5.79 48.01 -7.84
C PRO A 254 -6.10 48.95 -9.01
N GLU A 255 -5.23 49.04 -10.03
CA GLU A 255 -5.42 49.89 -11.21
C GLU A 255 -6.46 49.32 -12.18
N LYS A 256 -6.63 47.99 -12.21
CA LYS A 256 -7.72 47.33 -12.97
C LYS A 256 -9.09 47.45 -12.28
N ALA A 257 -9.12 47.60 -10.96
CA ALA A 257 -10.35 47.73 -10.18
C ALA A 257 -11.04 49.11 -10.32
N THR A 258 -10.35 50.14 -10.82
CA THR A 258 -10.93 51.48 -11.05
C THR A 258 -11.78 51.59 -12.31
N GLY A 259 -11.76 50.59 -13.20
CA GLY A 259 -12.58 50.57 -14.42
C GLY A 259 -14.01 50.04 -14.23
N ILE A 260 -14.34 49.48 -13.06
CA ILE A 260 -15.64 48.86 -12.80
C ILE A 260 -16.42 49.73 -11.82
N GLN A 261 -17.19 50.67 -12.34
CA GLN A 261 -18.05 51.52 -11.54
C GLN A 261 -19.47 50.94 -11.46
N LYS A 262 -19.71 50.09 -10.45
CA LYS A 262 -21.01 50.02 -9.76
C LYS A 262 -20.80 49.61 -8.31
N GLN A 263 -21.26 50.48 -7.42
CA GLN A 263 -21.06 50.45 -5.98
C GLN A 263 -21.77 49.27 -5.31
N ARG A 264 -20.99 48.32 -4.81
CA ARG A 264 -21.09 47.64 -3.49
C ARG A 264 -19.89 46.69 -3.40
N ASP A 265 -19.23 46.63 -2.24
CA ASP A 265 -18.08 45.76 -1.91
C ASP A 265 -16.62 46.19 -2.15
N THR A 266 -16.35 47.49 -2.39
CA THR A 266 -14.96 48.00 -2.38
C THR A 266 -14.23 47.87 -1.03
N LYS A 267 -14.93 47.63 0.08
CA LYS A 267 -14.32 47.35 1.40
C LYS A 267 -13.87 45.89 1.58
N ASN A 268 -14.58 44.92 1.02
CA ASN A 268 -14.23 43.50 1.12
C ASN A 268 -13.05 43.16 0.22
N VAL A 269 -13.02 43.68 -1.01
CA VAL A 269 -11.91 43.49 -1.96
C VAL A 269 -10.60 44.10 -1.43
N LYS A 270 -10.64 45.29 -0.80
CA LYS A 270 -9.46 45.88 -0.14
C LYS A 270 -8.98 45.07 1.06
N LYS A 271 -9.89 44.40 1.78
CA LYS A 271 -9.57 43.55 2.93
C LYS A 271 -8.97 42.21 2.49
N GLU A 272 -9.48 41.62 1.41
CA GLU A 272 -8.92 40.42 0.80
C GLU A 272 -7.55 40.67 0.16
N ALA A 273 -7.38 41.78 -0.57
CA ALA A 273 -6.08 42.16 -1.11
C ALA A 273 -5.02 42.33 0.00
N LYS A 274 -5.40 42.93 1.14
CA LYS A 274 -4.52 43.04 2.31
C LYS A 274 -4.20 41.68 2.93
N ASN A 275 -5.18 40.79 3.06
CA ASN A 275 -4.99 39.42 3.56
C ASN A 275 -4.11 38.56 2.64
N VAL A 276 -4.24 38.71 1.32
CA VAL A 276 -3.41 38.03 0.32
C VAL A 276 -1.97 38.54 0.39
N GLN A 277 -1.77 39.85 0.55
CA GLN A 277 -0.44 40.44 0.73
C GLN A 277 0.22 39.95 2.04
N GLU A 278 -0.52 39.89 3.15
CA GLU A 278 -0.02 39.37 4.44
C GLU A 278 0.29 37.87 4.37
N LYS A 279 -0.53 37.06 3.67
CA LYS A 279 -0.26 35.65 3.40
C LYS A 279 0.98 35.45 2.53
N ALA A 280 1.16 36.26 1.48
CA ALA A 280 2.34 36.21 0.62
C ALA A 280 3.62 36.54 1.39
N ASN A 281 3.60 37.58 2.23
CA ASN A 281 4.72 37.94 3.10
C ASN A 281 5.02 36.82 4.13
N GLY A 282 4.00 36.20 4.72
CA GLY A 282 4.15 35.08 5.65
C GLY A 282 4.71 33.80 5.01
N ILE A 283 4.36 33.52 3.75
CA ILE A 283 4.94 32.42 2.97
C ILE A 283 6.41 32.72 2.65
N GLN A 284 6.75 33.98 2.34
CA GLN A 284 8.12 34.43 2.07
C GLN A 284 9.03 34.26 3.30
N GLU A 285 8.56 34.61 4.50
CA GLU A 285 9.31 34.41 5.75
C GLU A 285 9.47 32.94 6.13
N ARG A 286 8.41 32.12 5.98
CA ARG A 286 8.46 30.67 6.27
C ARG A 286 9.42 29.96 5.32
N ASN A 287 9.31 30.17 4.02
CA ASN A 287 10.20 29.54 3.03
C ASN A 287 11.66 30.00 3.22
N ALA A 288 11.91 31.28 3.52
CA ALA A 288 13.25 31.78 3.83
C ALA A 288 13.82 31.17 5.12
N SER A 289 13.00 30.97 6.15
CA SER A 289 13.39 30.33 7.40
C SER A 289 13.70 28.83 7.22
N GLU A 290 12.92 28.14 6.39
CA GLU A 290 13.05 26.71 6.13
C GLU A 290 14.25 26.40 5.24
N VAL A 291 14.51 27.23 4.22
CA VAL A 291 15.73 27.16 3.39
C VAL A 291 16.98 27.48 4.22
N LYS A 292 16.92 28.47 5.13
CA LYS A 292 18.01 28.73 6.09
C LYS A 292 18.23 27.55 7.05
N LYS A 293 17.17 26.89 7.52
CA LYS A 293 17.24 25.71 8.41
C LYS A 293 17.82 24.49 7.69
N LYS A 294 17.38 24.19 6.47
CA LYS A 294 17.93 23.13 5.60
C LYS A 294 19.40 23.40 5.25
N SER A 295 19.76 24.63 4.89
CA SER A 295 21.14 25.08 4.66
C SER A 295 22.04 24.89 5.89
N LYS A 296 21.55 25.25 7.08
CA LYS A 296 22.29 25.09 8.35
C LYS A 296 22.50 23.61 8.72
N ASN A 297 21.51 22.75 8.43
CA ASN A 297 21.61 21.30 8.65
C ASN A 297 22.59 20.63 7.67
N ILE A 298 22.57 21.02 6.39
CA ILE A 298 23.51 20.53 5.37
C ILE A 298 24.95 20.96 5.72
N ARG A 299 25.15 22.21 6.18
CA ARG A 299 26.47 22.68 6.65
C ARG A 299 26.94 21.98 7.93
N LYS A 300 26.03 21.60 8.84
CA LYS A 300 26.36 20.78 10.02
C LYS A 300 26.79 19.37 9.61
N ARG A 301 26.06 18.73 8.69
CA ARG A 301 26.40 17.41 8.15
C ARG A 301 27.74 17.42 7.41
N ALA A 302 27.99 18.42 6.57
CA ALA A 302 29.26 18.56 5.86
C ALA A 302 30.48 18.73 6.80
N LYS A 303 30.27 19.23 8.03
CA LYS A 303 31.32 19.36 9.05
C LYS A 303 31.56 18.08 9.86
N SER A 304 30.64 17.11 9.89
CA SER A 304 30.81 15.84 10.61
C SER A 304 31.54 14.77 9.80
N ILE A 305 31.47 14.84 8.46
CA ILE A 305 32.05 13.86 7.53
C ILE A 305 33.56 13.57 7.78
N PRO A 306 34.44 14.56 8.03
CA PRO A 306 35.85 14.26 8.29
C PRO A 306 36.09 13.45 9.58
N ALA A 307 35.25 13.64 10.61
CA ALA A 307 35.33 12.89 11.85
C ALA A 307 34.78 11.46 11.71
N GLU A 308 33.75 11.28 10.88
CA GLU A 308 33.20 9.96 10.51
C GLU A 308 34.23 9.14 9.72
N ILE A 309 34.92 9.75 8.76
CA ILE A 309 36.01 9.10 8.00
C ILE A 309 37.16 8.70 8.94
N SER A 310 37.56 9.59 9.87
CA SER A 310 38.58 9.28 10.87
C SER A 310 38.16 8.16 11.83
N GLY A 311 36.87 8.05 12.15
CA GLY A 311 36.32 7.01 13.02
C GLY A 311 36.38 5.62 12.37
N VAL A 312 36.04 5.53 11.09
CA VAL A 312 36.13 4.30 10.29
C VAL A 312 37.58 3.86 10.13
N GLN A 313 38.50 4.79 9.88
CA GLN A 313 39.95 4.50 9.79
C GLN A 313 40.51 3.96 11.12
N ASN A 314 40.09 4.53 12.26
CA ASN A 314 40.52 4.11 13.58
C ASN A 314 39.93 2.74 13.98
N GLN A 315 38.66 2.47 13.67
CA GLN A 315 38.07 1.15 13.89
C GLN A 315 38.78 0.06 13.10
N PHE A 316 39.19 0.37 11.87
CA PHE A 316 39.97 -0.54 11.03
C PHE A 316 41.35 -0.86 11.64
N ASN A 317 42.07 0.16 12.13
CA ASN A 317 43.38 -0.04 12.78
C ASN A 317 43.26 -0.85 14.09
N VAL A 318 42.23 -0.62 14.90
CA VAL A 318 41.98 -1.37 16.14
C VAL A 318 41.63 -2.83 15.86
N ASN A 319 40.92 -3.12 14.76
CA ASN A 319 40.59 -4.48 14.36
C ASN A 319 41.81 -5.23 13.79
N GLN A 320 42.76 -4.55 13.15
CA GLN A 320 44.04 -5.15 12.75
C GLN A 320 44.95 -5.49 13.96
N GLU A 321 45.04 -4.62 14.97
CA GLU A 321 45.81 -4.92 16.18
C GLU A 321 45.23 -6.09 16.98
N LYS A 322 43.90 -6.23 17.05
CA LYS A 322 43.24 -7.38 17.70
C LYS A 322 43.49 -8.70 16.96
N ALA A 323 43.54 -8.68 15.63
CA ALA A 323 43.90 -9.85 14.83
C ALA A 323 45.37 -10.25 15.02
N TYR A 324 46.27 -9.28 15.22
CA TYR A 324 47.70 -9.52 15.42
C TYR A 324 48.03 -10.05 16.84
N VAL A 325 47.27 -9.63 17.86
CA VAL A 325 47.44 -10.12 19.25
C VAL A 325 46.81 -11.51 19.45
N GLY A 326 45.76 -11.86 18.71
CA GLY A 326 45.16 -13.20 18.71
C GLY A 326 46.12 -14.28 18.20
N GLN A 327 46.87 -14.00 17.13
CA GLN A 327 47.83 -14.96 16.55
C GLN A 327 49.05 -15.27 17.44
N LYS A 328 49.36 -14.45 18.45
CA LYS A 328 50.47 -14.71 19.39
C LYS A 328 50.10 -15.55 20.61
N ARG A 329 48.81 -15.84 20.84
CA ARG A 329 48.38 -16.71 21.96
C ARG A 329 48.27 -18.19 21.60
N ASP A 330 48.12 -18.53 20.31
CA ASP A 330 47.93 -19.92 19.86
C ASP A 330 49.23 -20.66 19.46
N THR A 331 50.41 -20.13 19.80
CA THR A 331 51.71 -20.78 19.49
C THR A 331 52.52 -21.21 20.72
N LYS A 332 51.90 -21.29 21.90
CA LYS A 332 52.54 -21.84 23.12
C LYS A 332 51.59 -22.69 23.96
N ALA A 333 51.14 -23.81 23.42
CA ALA A 333 50.68 -24.93 24.23
C ALA A 333 50.59 -26.19 23.35
N ASP A 334 51.72 -26.80 23.01
CA ASP A 334 51.79 -28.23 22.66
C ASP A 334 53.25 -28.70 22.61
N ALA A 335 53.73 -29.12 23.77
CA ALA A 335 54.82 -30.10 23.90
C ALA A 335 54.71 -30.71 25.31
N VAL A 336 54.34 -31.99 25.41
CA VAL A 336 54.97 -33.03 26.25
C VAL A 336 54.17 -34.35 26.23
N SER A 337 54.85 -35.38 25.71
CA SER A 337 54.87 -36.83 25.96
C SER A 337 53.60 -37.71 25.93
N CYS A 338 53.67 -38.72 25.07
CA CYS A 338 52.97 -40.00 25.14
C CYS A 338 53.47 -40.91 26.28
N GLN A 339 52.56 -41.67 26.90
CA GLN A 339 52.77 -43.07 27.33
C GLN A 339 51.42 -43.84 27.41
N PRO A 340 51.41 -45.18 27.34
CA PRO A 340 50.32 -45.97 26.74
C PRO A 340 49.35 -46.60 27.76
N LEU A 341 48.11 -46.85 27.32
CA LEU A 341 47.13 -47.69 28.02
C LEU A 341 47.08 -49.10 27.42
N GLN A 342 47.26 -50.08 28.30
CA GLN A 342 47.06 -51.52 28.07
C GLN A 342 45.59 -51.91 28.19
N SER A 343 45.25 -53.02 27.50
CA SER A 343 44.23 -54.03 27.86
C SER A 343 42.77 -53.53 27.88
N SER A 344 41.75 -54.26 27.51
CA SER A 344 41.49 -55.65 27.11
C SER A 344 39.97 -55.65 26.97
N LEU A 345 39.36 -56.34 26.01
CA LEU A 345 38.06 -56.94 26.25
C LEU A 345 37.79 -58.04 25.22
N ASN A 346 37.30 -59.14 25.77
CA ASN A 346 37.09 -60.43 25.17
C ASN A 346 36.00 -60.46 24.10
N SER A 347 36.15 -61.47 23.27
CA SER A 347 35.11 -62.15 22.52
C SER A 347 33.90 -62.50 23.38
N ASP A 348 32.70 -62.48 22.79
CA ASP A 348 32.06 -63.73 22.37
C ASP A 348 30.88 -63.46 21.44
N ALA A 349 30.86 -64.26 20.38
CA ALA A 349 29.81 -64.35 19.37
C ALA A 349 28.56 -65.06 19.93
N VAL A 350 27.40 -64.87 19.29
CA VAL A 350 26.50 -65.95 18.84
C VAL A 350 25.40 -65.34 17.93
N THR A 351 25.56 -65.64 16.64
CA THR A 351 24.61 -66.01 15.56
C THR A 351 23.15 -65.51 15.53
N GLY A 352 22.70 -65.13 14.32
CA GLY A 352 21.31 -65.33 13.88
C GLY A 352 20.90 -64.54 12.63
N ASP A 353 21.14 -65.14 11.45
CA ASP A 353 20.48 -65.01 10.12
C ASP A 353 19.71 -63.74 9.70
N ALA A 354 20.10 -63.07 8.61
CA ALA A 354 19.79 -63.37 7.19
C ALA A 354 18.30 -63.14 6.85
N SER A 355 17.95 -62.01 6.23
CA SER A 355 17.79 -61.81 4.76
C SER A 355 16.69 -62.69 4.16
N ALA A 356 15.75 -62.26 3.32
CA ALA A 356 15.52 -61.05 2.55
C ALA A 356 14.07 -61.17 2.05
N ASP A 357 13.40 -60.08 1.68
CA ASP A 357 12.54 -60.19 0.51
C ASP A 357 12.32 -58.87 -0.24
N LYS A 358 12.21 -59.06 -1.55
CA LYS A 358 12.26 -58.06 -2.63
C LYS A 358 10.90 -57.39 -2.90
N LYS A 359 11.01 -56.11 -3.26
CA LYS A 359 10.35 -55.39 -4.37
C LYS A 359 8.94 -55.84 -4.82
N LEU A 360 8.02 -54.87 -4.77
CA LEU A 360 7.04 -54.44 -5.80
C LEU A 360 6.39 -53.16 -5.21
N GLY A 361 6.07 -52.08 -5.90
CA GLY A 361 5.84 -51.75 -7.29
C GLY A 361 4.88 -50.55 -7.28
N ASN A 362 5.12 -49.56 -8.16
CA ASN A 362 4.33 -48.36 -8.43
C ASN A 362 2.84 -48.35 -8.02
N ARG A 363 2.37 -47.21 -7.48
CA ARG A 363 1.22 -46.48 -8.05
C ARG A 363 1.05 -45.08 -7.47
N SER A 364 0.86 -44.15 -8.40
CA SER A 364 0.34 -42.79 -8.22
C SER A 364 -0.99 -42.76 -7.47
N LYS A 365 -1.22 -41.69 -6.70
CA LYS A 365 -2.57 -41.16 -6.43
C LYS A 365 -2.50 -39.74 -5.86
N HIS A 366 -3.22 -38.85 -6.54
CA HIS A 366 -3.72 -37.58 -6.02
C HIS A 366 -4.46 -37.80 -4.68
N THR A 367 -4.28 -36.87 -3.75
CA THR A 367 -5.06 -36.81 -2.51
C THR A 367 -5.83 -35.51 -2.43
N HIS A 368 -7.14 -35.61 -2.65
CA HIS A 368 -8.16 -34.70 -2.12
C HIS A 368 -8.10 -34.70 -0.59
N CYS A 369 -8.26 -33.53 0.02
CA CYS A 369 -8.52 -33.38 1.45
C CYS A 369 -10.02 -33.56 1.69
N GLU A 370 -10.41 -34.59 2.47
CA GLU A 370 -11.76 -34.73 3.01
C GLU A 370 -11.74 -34.44 4.51
N ASP A 371 -12.71 -33.63 4.95
CA ASP A 371 -13.03 -33.32 6.34
C ASP A 371 -13.64 -34.54 7.05
N GLY A 372 -13.15 -34.85 8.26
CA GLY A 372 -13.75 -35.83 9.18
C GLY A 372 -14.09 -35.18 10.52
N PRO A 373 -15.21 -35.53 11.19
CA PRO A 373 -15.72 -34.80 12.33
C PRO A 373 -15.02 -35.18 13.65
N ASN A 374 -14.95 -34.17 14.52
CA ASN A 374 -14.47 -34.21 15.90
C ASN A 374 -15.19 -35.26 16.76
N ASN A 375 -14.42 -36.04 17.54
CA ASN A 375 -14.88 -36.65 18.77
C ASN A 375 -14.04 -36.15 19.94
N ALA A 376 -14.69 -35.37 20.81
CA ALA A 376 -14.16 -34.94 22.09
C ALA A 376 -14.17 -36.12 23.08
N ALA A 377 -13.03 -36.39 23.70
CA ALA A 377 -12.94 -37.26 24.86
C ALA A 377 -12.38 -36.45 26.04
N ASN A 378 -13.19 -36.37 27.09
CA ASN A 378 -12.83 -35.85 28.42
C ASN A 378 -11.68 -36.68 29.00
N GLY A 379 -10.55 -36.02 29.28
CA GLY A 379 -9.44 -36.57 30.07
C GLY A 379 -9.18 -35.68 31.29
N THR A 380 -9.30 -36.28 32.47
CA THR A 380 -9.08 -35.66 33.78
C THR A 380 -7.62 -35.26 33.99
N ALA A 381 -7.43 -34.16 34.72
CA ALA A 381 -6.14 -33.61 35.12
C ALA A 381 -5.41 -34.51 36.13
N SER A 382 -4.49 -35.32 35.64
CA SER A 382 -3.26 -35.75 36.31
C SER A 382 -2.52 -36.67 35.34
N ASP A 383 -1.24 -36.40 35.10
CA ASP A 383 -0.28 -37.13 34.26
C ASP A 383 0.07 -36.40 32.96
N ILE A 384 1.11 -35.57 33.03
CA ILE A 384 2.25 -35.41 32.08
C ILE A 384 3.20 -34.41 32.75
N GLU A 385 4.10 -34.92 33.59
CA GLU A 385 5.39 -34.28 33.89
C GLU A 385 6.44 -34.99 33.02
N ASN A 386 6.33 -34.81 31.70
CA ASN A 386 7.42 -35.10 30.76
C ASN A 386 7.63 -33.80 29.99
N GLY A 387 8.41 -32.90 30.59
CA GLY A 387 8.76 -31.64 29.96
C GLY A 387 9.52 -31.90 28.67
N LEU A 388 8.85 -31.66 27.54
CA LEU A 388 9.54 -31.52 26.25
C LEU A 388 10.67 -30.49 26.43
N PRO A 389 11.89 -30.77 25.94
CA PRO A 389 12.99 -29.83 26.06
C PRO A 389 12.59 -28.49 25.42
N LEU A 390 12.86 -27.38 26.12
CA LEU A 390 12.62 -26.05 25.59
C LEU A 390 13.34 -25.89 24.24
N PRO A 391 12.68 -25.34 23.21
CA PRO A 391 13.29 -25.21 21.90
C PRO A 391 14.53 -24.31 22.00
N THR A 392 15.63 -24.81 21.47
CA THR A 392 16.91 -24.09 21.41
C THR A 392 17.02 -23.20 20.18
N CYS A 393 16.04 -23.27 19.27
CA CYS A 393 15.98 -22.52 18.03
C CYS A 393 14.67 -21.75 17.86
N GLY A 394 14.75 -20.68 17.07
CA GLY A 394 13.60 -19.87 16.69
C GLY A 394 12.82 -20.46 15.52
N ARG A 395 11.54 -20.10 15.43
CA ARG A 395 10.66 -20.41 14.30
C ARG A 395 9.84 -19.18 13.89
N VAL A 396 9.58 -19.06 12.60
CA VAL A 396 8.66 -18.06 12.03
C VAL A 396 7.44 -18.77 11.41
N ILE A 397 6.25 -18.23 11.70
CA ILE A 397 4.99 -18.50 10.99
C ILE A 397 4.57 -17.19 10.31
N PRO A 398 4.29 -17.17 8.99
CA PRO A 398 4.35 -18.29 8.04
C PRO A 398 5.75 -18.85 7.84
N SER A 399 5.85 -20.13 7.48
CA SER A 399 7.13 -20.82 7.33
C SER A 399 7.82 -20.50 5.99
N LYS A 400 7.05 -20.48 4.90
CA LYS A 400 7.51 -20.14 3.54
C LYS A 400 6.37 -19.67 2.66
N ALA A 401 6.68 -19.06 1.53
CA ALA A 401 5.73 -18.72 0.48
C ALA A 401 6.22 -19.17 -0.90
N GLU A 402 5.33 -19.68 -1.73
CA GLU A 402 5.58 -19.99 -3.14
C GLU A 402 4.84 -18.99 -4.01
N VAL A 403 5.56 -18.30 -4.90
CA VAL A 403 5.01 -17.22 -5.72
C VAL A 403 4.81 -17.68 -7.15
N PHE A 404 3.61 -17.43 -7.68
CA PHE A 404 3.18 -17.82 -9.02
C PHE A 404 2.68 -16.60 -9.77
N ILE A 405 2.88 -16.61 -11.09
CA ILE A 405 2.29 -15.60 -11.97
C ILE A 405 1.52 -16.25 -13.11
N ALA A 406 0.53 -15.52 -13.63
CA ALA A 406 -0.17 -15.87 -14.85
C ALA A 406 -0.51 -14.63 -15.66
N LEU A 407 -0.71 -14.81 -16.97
CA LEU A 407 -1.18 -13.77 -17.87
C LEU A 407 -2.70 -13.82 -17.95
N ILE A 408 -3.37 -12.67 -17.91
CA ILE A 408 -4.82 -12.60 -18.00
C ILE A 408 -5.31 -11.67 -19.11
N SER A 409 -6.48 -11.99 -19.63
CA SER A 409 -7.37 -11.02 -20.26
C SER A 409 -8.48 -10.65 -19.28
N CYS A 410 -8.70 -9.35 -19.07
CA CYS A 410 -9.71 -8.83 -18.16
C CYS A 410 -10.11 -7.42 -18.59
N GLU A 411 -11.30 -7.32 -19.18
CA GLU A 411 -11.85 -6.06 -19.69
C GLU A 411 -12.07 -5.02 -18.57
N TYR A 412 -12.42 -5.47 -17.36
CA TYR A 412 -12.58 -4.59 -16.20
C TYR A 412 -11.27 -3.87 -15.85
N ILE A 413 -10.17 -4.62 -15.69
CA ILE A 413 -8.84 -4.05 -15.40
C ILE A 413 -8.39 -3.15 -16.55
N ALA A 414 -8.60 -3.59 -17.79
CA ALA A 414 -8.27 -2.81 -18.98
C ALA A 414 -8.96 -1.44 -18.95
N LYS A 415 -10.27 -1.38 -18.70
CA LYS A 415 -11.06 -0.13 -18.65
C LYS A 415 -10.66 0.82 -17.52
N GLN A 416 -10.04 0.31 -16.46
CA GLN A 416 -9.58 1.14 -15.35
C GLN A 416 -8.17 1.69 -15.56
N THR A 417 -7.39 1.08 -16.45
CA THR A 417 -5.95 1.33 -16.55
C THR A 417 -5.54 1.95 -17.88
N ARG A 418 -6.32 1.73 -18.94
CA ARG A 418 -6.12 2.35 -20.25
C ARG A 418 -7.43 2.68 -20.97
N LEU A 419 -7.35 3.54 -21.97
CA LEU A 419 -8.46 3.83 -22.87
C LEU A 419 -8.61 2.68 -23.85
N ILE A 420 -9.80 2.07 -23.92
CA ILE A 420 -10.06 0.89 -24.76
C ILE A 420 -10.30 1.28 -26.21
N ASP A 421 -11.28 2.17 -26.42
CA ASP A 421 -11.69 2.63 -27.75
C ASP A 421 -11.25 4.08 -27.94
N ASN A 422 -10.13 4.28 -28.62
CA ASN A 422 -9.66 5.63 -28.92
C ASN A 422 -10.40 6.23 -30.13
N ASN A 423 -11.66 6.60 -29.92
CA ASN A 423 -12.49 7.31 -30.90
C ASN A 423 -12.26 8.83 -30.89
N PHE A 424 -11.32 9.31 -30.08
CA PHE A 424 -11.08 10.73 -29.87
C PHE A 424 -9.93 11.21 -30.76
N SER A 425 -10.24 12.05 -31.74
CA SER A 425 -9.25 12.52 -32.73
C SER A 425 -8.06 13.25 -32.10
N TYR A 426 -8.24 13.86 -30.93
CA TYR A 426 -7.18 14.55 -30.18
C TYR A 426 -6.21 13.58 -29.48
N PHE A 427 -6.58 12.32 -29.24
CA PHE A 427 -5.65 11.30 -28.72
C PHE A 427 -5.00 10.46 -29.83
N LYS A 428 -5.06 10.91 -31.09
CA LYS A 428 -4.50 10.16 -32.20
C LYS A 428 -3.02 9.87 -31.97
N ASN A 429 -2.61 8.61 -32.18
CA ASN A 429 -1.25 8.10 -31.95
C ASN A 429 -0.76 8.18 -30.48
N LYS A 430 -1.66 8.37 -29.51
CA LYS A 430 -1.34 8.34 -28.07
C LYS A 430 -1.94 7.11 -27.41
N THR A 431 -1.19 6.53 -26.49
CA THR A 431 -1.69 5.51 -25.56
C THR A 431 -2.13 6.23 -24.29
N VAL A 432 -3.43 6.28 -24.04
CA VAL A 432 -3.98 6.96 -22.86
C VAL A 432 -4.13 5.94 -21.73
N CYS A 433 -3.43 6.16 -20.62
CA CYS A 433 -3.43 5.25 -19.47
C CYS A 433 -3.36 5.99 -18.14
N VAL A 434 -3.56 5.27 -17.04
CA VAL A 434 -3.29 5.81 -15.70
C VAL A 434 -1.82 5.60 -15.34
N LYS A 435 -1.28 6.54 -14.58
CA LYS A 435 0.00 6.33 -13.92
C LYS A 435 -0.27 5.65 -12.58
N LEU A 436 0.32 4.47 -12.38
CA LEU A 436 0.25 3.80 -11.08
C LEU A 436 1.35 4.35 -10.18
N ASP A 437 0.98 4.69 -8.94
CA ASP A 437 1.92 5.09 -7.90
C ASP A 437 2.64 3.88 -7.29
N GLU A 438 1.92 2.76 -7.20
CA GLU A 438 2.40 1.46 -6.73
C GLU A 438 2.71 0.50 -7.89
N PRO A 439 3.58 -0.51 -7.70
CA PRO A 439 3.96 -1.43 -8.77
C PRO A 439 2.80 -2.29 -9.30
N TYR A 440 1.73 -2.43 -8.53
CA TYR A 440 0.54 -3.19 -8.88
C TYR A 440 -0.70 -2.56 -8.22
N MET A 441 -1.86 -2.96 -8.71
CA MET A 441 -3.15 -2.77 -8.03
C MET A 441 -3.54 -4.05 -7.31
N SER A 442 -4.36 -3.92 -6.26
CA SER A 442 -4.93 -5.06 -5.54
C SER A 442 -6.38 -5.23 -5.94
N GLU A 443 -6.72 -6.40 -6.46
CA GLU A 443 -8.06 -6.68 -6.99
C GLU A 443 -8.53 -8.08 -6.62
N LYS A 444 -9.79 -8.20 -6.20
CA LYS A 444 -10.44 -9.50 -5.97
C LYS A 444 -10.95 -10.08 -7.28
N LEU A 445 -10.03 -10.66 -8.07
CA LEU A 445 -10.32 -11.18 -9.42
C LEU A 445 -11.46 -12.21 -9.47
N SER A 446 -11.74 -12.94 -8.39
CA SER A 446 -12.89 -13.85 -8.32
C SER A 446 -14.25 -13.14 -8.38
N GLN A 447 -14.29 -11.82 -8.19
CA GLN A 447 -15.50 -11.02 -8.08
C GLN A 447 -15.54 -9.85 -9.08
N VAL A 448 -14.55 -9.71 -9.97
CA VAL A 448 -14.53 -8.59 -10.93
C VAL A 448 -15.69 -8.69 -11.92
N PRO A 449 -16.37 -7.58 -12.24
CA PRO A 449 -17.44 -7.56 -13.25
C PRO A 449 -16.97 -8.10 -14.60
N GLY A 450 -17.73 -9.04 -15.17
CA GLY A 450 -17.37 -9.69 -16.44
C GLY A 450 -16.33 -10.81 -16.32
N GLY A 451 -15.74 -11.00 -15.14
CA GLY A 451 -14.72 -12.02 -14.89
C GLY A 451 -13.40 -11.75 -15.59
N PHE A 452 -12.52 -12.75 -15.59
CA PHE A 452 -11.23 -12.73 -16.29
C PHE A 452 -10.99 -14.08 -16.99
N LYS A 453 -10.09 -14.09 -17.96
CA LYS A 453 -9.62 -15.29 -18.65
C LYS A 453 -8.12 -15.48 -18.40
N LEU A 454 -7.73 -16.65 -17.89
CA LEU A 454 -6.31 -17.04 -17.87
C LEU A 454 -5.84 -17.31 -19.30
N LEU A 455 -4.76 -16.63 -19.69
CA LEU A 455 -4.08 -16.82 -20.98
C LEU A 455 -2.92 -17.82 -20.86
N SER A 456 -2.42 -18.04 -19.65
CA SER A 456 -1.33 -18.99 -19.35
C SER A 456 -1.67 -19.87 -18.16
N LYS A 457 -0.91 -20.95 -17.99
CA LYS A 457 -0.85 -21.66 -16.70
C LYS A 457 -0.15 -20.80 -15.65
N TRP A 458 -0.48 -21.04 -14.39
CA TRP A 458 0.29 -20.55 -13.25
C TRP A 458 1.73 -21.04 -13.35
N THR A 459 2.66 -20.10 -13.40
CA THR A 459 4.10 -20.37 -13.50
C THR A 459 4.75 -19.99 -12.19
N HIS A 460 5.42 -20.95 -11.55
CA HIS A 460 6.20 -20.72 -10.34
C HIS A 460 7.41 -19.83 -10.64
N ILE A 461 7.60 -18.79 -9.83
CA ILE A 461 8.66 -17.80 -10.01
C ILE A 461 9.75 -17.95 -8.96
N THR A 462 9.37 -18.07 -7.69
CA THR A 462 10.30 -18.25 -6.58
C THR A 462 9.61 -18.86 -5.37
N THR A 463 10.42 -19.40 -4.45
CA THR A 463 10.00 -19.81 -3.11
C THR A 463 10.82 -19.05 -2.10
N ILE A 464 10.15 -18.43 -1.12
CA ILE A 464 10.76 -17.64 -0.05
C ILE A 464 10.61 -18.42 1.25
N ASN A 465 11.71 -18.89 1.83
CA ASN A 465 11.73 -19.50 3.15
C ASN A 465 11.94 -18.45 4.24
N PHE A 466 10.89 -18.13 5.00
CA PHE A 466 10.94 -17.15 6.09
C PHE A 466 11.74 -17.63 7.31
N ASN A 467 12.08 -18.93 7.35
CA ASN A 467 12.97 -19.51 8.36
C ASN A 467 14.45 -19.56 7.92
N SER A 468 14.80 -18.95 6.78
CA SER A 468 16.19 -18.86 6.30
C SER A 468 16.60 -17.40 6.10
N ILE A 469 17.50 -16.90 6.94
CA ILE A 469 18.02 -15.53 6.85
C ILE A 469 18.69 -15.29 5.50
N ASP A 470 19.48 -16.26 5.02
CA ASP A 470 20.14 -16.18 3.72
C ASP A 470 19.10 -16.07 2.59
N ASP A 471 17.99 -16.81 2.69
CA ASP A 471 16.94 -16.75 1.69
C ASP A 471 16.20 -15.40 1.69
N ILE A 472 15.90 -14.88 2.88
CA ILE A 472 15.34 -13.53 3.04
C ILE A 472 16.26 -12.49 2.38
N MET A 473 17.57 -12.55 2.67
CA MET A 473 18.54 -11.60 2.13
C MET A 473 18.66 -11.70 0.60
N ARG A 474 18.66 -12.90 0.03
CA ARG A 474 18.67 -13.10 -1.44
C ARG A 474 17.48 -12.42 -2.12
N HIS A 475 16.30 -12.48 -1.52
CA HIS A 475 15.08 -11.85 -2.06
C HIS A 475 15.03 -10.33 -1.81
N GLN A 476 15.74 -9.81 -0.81
CA GLN A 476 15.87 -8.36 -0.62
C GLN A 476 16.89 -7.73 -1.59
N GLN A 477 17.93 -8.50 -1.98
CA GLN A 477 19.05 -8.02 -2.78
C GLN A 477 18.86 -8.16 -4.30
N GLY A 478 17.69 -8.63 -4.77
CA GLY A 478 17.46 -8.77 -6.22
C GLY A 478 18.04 -10.04 -6.85
N ASN A 479 18.46 -11.03 -6.06
CA ASN A 479 19.17 -12.20 -6.60
C ASN A 479 18.30 -13.09 -7.50
N ILE A 480 16.97 -12.94 -7.45
CA ILE A 480 16.04 -13.66 -8.32
C ILE A 480 15.65 -12.86 -9.57
N ASN A 481 16.16 -11.63 -9.72
CA ASN A 481 15.83 -10.76 -10.83
C ASN A 481 16.18 -11.43 -12.17
N GLY A 482 15.31 -11.22 -13.15
CA GLY A 482 15.56 -11.66 -14.52
C GLY A 482 14.29 -12.04 -15.24
N THR A 483 14.46 -12.46 -16.48
CA THR A 483 13.34 -12.77 -17.38
C THR A 483 12.87 -14.22 -17.17
N ARG A 484 11.55 -14.42 -17.27
CA ARG A 484 10.86 -15.72 -17.19
C ARG A 484 9.99 -15.89 -18.42
N ILE A 485 10.01 -17.07 -19.02
CA ILE A 485 9.23 -17.36 -20.22
C ILE A 485 7.94 -18.04 -19.82
N ILE A 486 6.81 -17.38 -20.08
CA ILE A 486 5.47 -17.83 -19.73
C ILE A 486 4.79 -18.37 -20.99
N GLN A 487 4.29 -19.61 -20.91
CA GLN A 487 3.66 -20.30 -22.03
C GLN A 487 2.15 -20.03 -22.05
N CYS A 488 1.66 -19.48 -23.16
CA CYS A 488 0.23 -19.25 -23.36
C CYS A 488 -0.47 -20.57 -23.69
N THR A 489 -1.60 -20.80 -23.04
CA THR A 489 -2.49 -21.94 -23.26
C THR A 489 -3.77 -21.55 -24.00
N GLU A 490 -4.08 -20.26 -24.04
CA GLU A 490 -5.32 -19.72 -24.57
C GLU A 490 -5.03 -18.45 -25.38
N SER A 491 -5.72 -18.26 -26.50
CA SER A 491 -5.64 -17.00 -27.24
C SER A 491 -6.46 -15.90 -26.54
N GLY A 492 -6.00 -14.65 -26.64
CA GLY A 492 -6.65 -13.48 -26.07
C GLY A 492 -5.75 -12.27 -25.96
N THR A 493 -6.32 -11.13 -25.56
CA THR A 493 -5.58 -9.88 -25.37
C THR A 493 -4.96 -9.86 -23.97
N ILE A 494 -3.65 -9.64 -23.88
CA ILE A 494 -2.96 -9.58 -22.59
C ILE A 494 -3.22 -8.23 -21.89
N ASP A 495 -4.06 -8.25 -20.87
CA ASP A 495 -4.47 -7.05 -20.14
C ASP A 495 -3.64 -6.81 -18.89
N ALA A 496 -3.18 -7.87 -18.24
CA ALA A 496 -2.34 -7.78 -17.05
C ALA A 496 -1.54 -9.07 -16.79
N ILE A 497 -0.51 -8.94 -15.96
CA ILE A 497 0.12 -10.06 -15.24
C ILE A 497 -0.53 -10.11 -13.85
N VAL A 498 -0.86 -11.30 -13.37
CA VAL A 498 -1.41 -11.51 -12.02
C VAL A 498 -0.43 -12.33 -11.21
N LEU A 499 -0.26 -11.94 -9.95
CA LEU A 499 0.47 -12.69 -8.95
C LEU A 499 -0.50 -13.37 -7.98
N ALA A 500 -0.23 -14.64 -7.71
CA ALA A 500 -0.84 -15.42 -6.63
C ALA A 500 0.27 -16.15 -5.87
N PHE A 501 -0.01 -16.57 -4.64
CA PHE A 501 0.94 -17.30 -3.81
C PHE A 501 0.27 -18.37 -2.96
N THR A 502 1.06 -19.37 -2.61
CA THR A 502 0.75 -20.32 -1.54
C THR A 502 1.59 -19.97 -0.32
N LEU A 503 0.93 -19.52 0.74
CA LEU A 503 1.54 -19.20 2.02
C LEU A 503 1.48 -20.42 2.94
N HIS A 504 2.62 -21.08 3.13
CA HIS A 504 2.73 -22.19 4.06
C HIS A 504 2.88 -21.64 5.46
N LEU A 505 1.93 -21.94 6.35
CA LEU A 505 2.00 -21.55 7.75
C LEU A 505 2.92 -22.50 8.51
N ASP A 506 2.83 -23.79 8.18
CA ASP A 506 3.73 -24.86 8.56
C ASP A 506 3.78 -25.95 7.47
N ASP A 507 4.35 -27.11 7.75
CA ASP A 507 4.49 -28.21 6.77
C ASP A 507 3.16 -28.89 6.40
N THR A 508 2.05 -28.55 7.05
CA THR A 508 0.74 -29.19 6.84
C THR A 508 -0.39 -28.22 6.50
N VAL A 509 -0.23 -26.94 6.83
CA VAL A 509 -1.26 -25.90 6.65
C VAL A 509 -0.74 -24.84 5.72
N CYS A 510 -1.48 -24.57 4.65
CA CYS A 510 -1.23 -23.46 3.75
C CYS A 510 -2.48 -22.65 3.45
N ILE A 511 -2.28 -21.41 3.04
CA ILE A 511 -3.29 -20.49 2.52
C ILE A 511 -2.96 -20.21 1.05
N ASN A 512 -3.95 -20.31 0.17
CA ASN A 512 -3.78 -20.09 -1.26
C ASN A 512 -4.47 -18.80 -1.68
N THR A 513 -3.85 -18.02 -2.57
CA THR A 513 -4.44 -16.79 -3.13
C THR A 513 -4.81 -16.89 -4.61
N PHE A 514 -4.91 -18.11 -5.16
CA PHE A 514 -5.35 -18.33 -6.55
C PHE A 514 -6.82 -17.92 -6.73
N PRO A 515 -7.15 -17.00 -7.66
CA PRO A 515 -8.49 -16.44 -7.80
C PRO A 515 -9.57 -17.47 -8.14
N GLU A 516 -9.24 -18.54 -8.84
CA GLU A 516 -10.20 -19.59 -9.22
C GLU A 516 -10.66 -20.45 -8.04
N THR A 517 -9.84 -20.53 -6.98
CA THR A 517 -10.10 -21.35 -5.78
C THR A 517 -10.18 -20.51 -4.51
N LEU A 518 -10.28 -19.19 -4.66
CA LEU A 518 -10.22 -18.26 -3.56
C LEU A 518 -11.51 -18.27 -2.74
N HIS A 519 -11.45 -18.90 -1.57
CA HIS A 519 -12.51 -18.87 -0.58
C HIS A 519 -12.26 -17.83 0.54
N THR A 520 -11.11 -17.17 0.50
CA THR A 520 -10.63 -16.20 1.50
C THR A 520 -10.94 -14.75 1.09
N GLN A 521 -10.62 -13.80 1.97
CA GLN A 521 -10.75 -12.36 1.71
C GLN A 521 -9.54 -11.73 1.01
N TRP A 522 -8.54 -12.53 0.67
CA TRP A 522 -7.36 -12.06 -0.05
C TRP A 522 -7.70 -11.47 -1.42
N GLU A 523 -6.85 -10.55 -1.86
CA GLU A 523 -6.85 -9.98 -3.21
C GLU A 523 -5.62 -10.47 -3.96
N ASN A 524 -5.61 -10.23 -5.27
CA ASN A 524 -4.47 -10.53 -6.13
C ASN A 524 -3.74 -9.25 -6.52
N ALA A 525 -2.41 -9.29 -6.53
CA ALA A 525 -1.61 -8.24 -7.15
C ALA A 525 -1.72 -8.35 -8.68
N VAL A 526 -2.22 -7.28 -9.30
CA VAL A 526 -2.44 -7.19 -10.75
C VAL A 526 -1.53 -6.09 -11.30
N TYR A 527 -0.76 -6.44 -12.33
CA TYR A 527 0.19 -5.57 -13.02
C TYR A 527 -0.37 -5.27 -14.42
N PRO A 528 -1.08 -4.15 -14.60
CA PRO A 528 -1.74 -3.83 -15.86
C PRO A 528 -0.75 -3.53 -16.97
N ILE A 529 -1.12 -3.89 -18.19
CA ILE A 529 -0.31 -3.65 -19.39
C ILE A 529 -0.92 -2.49 -20.18
N SER A 530 -0.13 -1.43 -20.36
CA SER A 530 -0.55 -0.22 -21.08
C SER A 530 -0.68 -0.45 -22.59
N HIS A 531 0.18 -1.31 -23.15
CA HIS A 531 0.20 -1.65 -24.58
C HIS A 531 -0.14 -3.12 -24.77
N PRO A 532 -1.43 -3.49 -24.77
CA PRO A 532 -1.82 -4.88 -24.86
C PRO A 532 -1.50 -5.45 -26.24
N ALA A 533 -0.96 -6.66 -26.27
CA ALA A 533 -0.81 -7.46 -27.48
C ALA A 533 -1.90 -8.55 -27.54
N HIS A 534 -2.30 -8.95 -28.74
CA HIS A 534 -3.05 -10.18 -28.91
C HIS A 534 -2.08 -11.36 -28.87
N LEU A 535 -2.39 -12.36 -28.05
CA LEU A 535 -1.60 -13.58 -27.91
C LEU A 535 -2.38 -14.75 -28.49
N GLU A 536 -1.66 -15.67 -29.11
CA GLU A 536 -2.19 -16.95 -29.57
C GLU A 536 -1.88 -18.08 -28.59
N ALA A 537 -2.75 -19.09 -28.55
CA ALA A 537 -2.45 -20.35 -27.90
C ALA A 537 -1.17 -20.93 -28.53
N SER A 538 -0.15 -21.20 -27.72
CA SER A 538 1.26 -21.54 -28.07
C SER A 538 2.28 -20.40 -28.00
N ASP A 539 1.87 -19.15 -27.89
CA ASP A 539 2.81 -18.04 -27.72
C ASP A 539 3.61 -18.18 -26.43
N ARG A 540 4.85 -17.69 -26.47
CA ARG A 540 5.76 -17.64 -25.33
C ARG A 540 6.01 -16.17 -25.05
N VAL A 541 5.65 -15.70 -23.86
CA VAL A 541 5.81 -14.30 -23.46
C VAL A 541 6.94 -14.21 -22.44
N ALA A 542 7.89 -13.31 -22.68
CA ALA A 542 8.94 -13.01 -21.72
C ALA A 542 8.44 -11.97 -20.71
N VAL A 543 8.52 -12.31 -19.42
CA VAL A 543 8.15 -11.45 -18.29
C VAL A 543 9.40 -11.16 -17.47
N ASN A 544 9.69 -9.89 -17.25
CA ASN A 544 10.73 -9.45 -16.33
C ASN A 544 10.20 -9.54 -14.90
N VAL A 545 10.97 -10.20 -14.04
CA VAL A 545 10.72 -10.32 -12.61
C VAL A 545 11.82 -9.57 -11.88
N GLU A 546 11.42 -8.63 -11.02
CA GLU A 546 12.31 -7.94 -10.11
C GLU A 546 11.78 -8.07 -8.68
N CYS A 547 12.66 -8.40 -7.74
CA CYS A 547 12.34 -8.58 -6.34
C CYS A 547 13.44 -7.97 -5.48
N GLU A 548 13.21 -6.74 -5.01
CA GLU A 548 14.10 -6.01 -4.11
C GLU A 548 13.33 -5.66 -2.84
N GLY A 549 12.79 -6.68 -2.17
CA GLY A 549 11.87 -6.52 -1.06
C GLY A 549 10.42 -6.19 -1.45
N VAL A 550 10.15 -5.93 -2.74
CA VAL A 550 8.82 -5.81 -3.35
C VAL A 550 8.85 -6.44 -4.74
N MET A 551 7.78 -7.14 -5.13
CA MET A 551 7.65 -7.74 -6.46
C MET A 551 7.27 -6.70 -7.52
N ARG A 552 8.06 -6.59 -8.58
CA ARG A 552 7.75 -5.82 -9.79
C ARG A 552 7.77 -6.74 -10.99
N LEU A 553 6.68 -6.73 -11.76
CA LEU A 553 6.50 -7.56 -12.94
C LEU A 553 6.20 -6.68 -14.15
N SER A 554 6.83 -6.98 -15.28
CA SER A 554 6.54 -6.31 -16.55
C SER A 554 6.74 -7.25 -17.72
N VAL A 555 6.01 -7.04 -18.80
CA VAL A 555 6.25 -7.75 -20.06
C VAL A 555 7.52 -7.19 -20.69
N HIS A 556 8.39 -8.05 -21.21
CA HIS A 556 9.62 -7.65 -21.89
C HIS A 556 9.31 -6.81 -23.13
N GLU A 557 10.13 -5.78 -23.39
CA GLU A 557 9.92 -4.78 -24.45
C GLU A 557 9.75 -5.39 -25.85
N SER A 558 10.35 -6.55 -26.11
CA SER A 558 10.21 -7.26 -27.38
C SER A 558 8.78 -7.70 -27.74
N TYR A 559 7.86 -7.70 -26.78
CA TYR A 559 6.44 -8.01 -26.98
C TYR A 559 5.57 -6.76 -27.01
N LEU A 560 6.16 -5.60 -26.73
CA LEU A 560 5.49 -4.33 -26.89
C LEU A 560 5.62 -3.89 -28.36
N PRO A 561 4.63 -3.18 -28.92
CA PRO A 561 4.77 -2.57 -30.24
C PRO A 561 6.05 -1.74 -30.35
N SER A 562 6.65 -1.64 -31.54
CA SER A 562 7.87 -0.83 -31.80
C SER A 562 7.73 0.64 -31.37
N ASP A 563 6.49 1.10 -31.24
CA ASP A 563 6.10 2.48 -30.98
C ASP A 563 5.76 2.70 -29.49
N ALA A 564 5.90 1.67 -28.65
CA ALA A 564 5.60 1.66 -27.22
C ALA A 564 6.69 2.32 -26.35
N THR A 565 7.51 3.19 -26.94
CA THR A 565 8.37 4.07 -26.15
C THR A 565 7.47 4.97 -25.31
N GLY A 566 7.82 5.19 -24.04
CA GLY A 566 7.01 5.97 -23.10
C GLY A 566 6.71 7.42 -23.54
N GLU A 567 7.31 7.88 -24.64
CA GLU A 567 7.07 9.17 -25.30
C GLU A 567 5.65 9.32 -25.87
N ASN A 568 4.98 8.20 -26.20
CA ASN A 568 3.61 8.21 -26.72
C ASN A 568 2.53 7.99 -25.65
N ASN A 569 2.92 7.76 -24.40
CA ASN A 569 1.98 7.61 -23.29
C ASN A 569 1.45 8.97 -22.86
N LEU A 570 0.14 9.05 -22.69
CA LEU A 570 -0.55 10.17 -22.07
C LEU A 570 -1.20 9.69 -20.78
N TYR A 571 -0.75 10.25 -19.65
CA TYR A 571 -1.26 9.85 -18.35
C TYR A 571 -2.45 10.72 -17.93
N LEU A 572 -3.56 10.06 -17.60
CA LEU A 572 -4.77 10.68 -17.04
C LEU A 572 -5.06 10.14 -15.64
N GLN A 573 -5.81 10.91 -14.86
CA GLN A 573 -6.41 10.41 -13.63
C GLN A 573 -7.41 9.28 -13.90
N ALA A 574 -7.59 8.39 -12.92
CA ALA A 574 -8.49 7.24 -13.04
C ALA A 574 -9.96 7.63 -13.28
N SER A 575 -10.45 8.72 -12.65
CA SER A 575 -11.78 9.29 -12.94
C SER A 575 -11.96 9.68 -14.41
N ALA A 576 -11.03 10.45 -14.96
CA ALA A 576 -11.07 10.89 -16.35
C ALA A 576 -11.09 9.68 -17.30
N LEU A 577 -10.24 8.68 -17.03
CA LEU A 577 -10.18 7.47 -17.85
C LEU A 577 -11.47 6.64 -17.78
N ARG A 578 -12.01 6.41 -16.57
CA ARG A 578 -13.29 5.70 -16.38
C ARG A 578 -14.44 6.42 -17.07
N PHE A 579 -14.45 7.76 -17.03
CA PHE A 579 -15.42 8.56 -17.75
C PHE A 579 -15.29 8.37 -19.28
N LEU A 580 -14.07 8.46 -19.82
CA LEU A 580 -13.80 8.27 -21.25
C LEU A 580 -14.18 6.87 -21.76
N ASN A 581 -13.93 5.83 -20.96
CA ASN A 581 -14.30 4.44 -21.28
C ASN A 581 -15.82 4.16 -21.14
N SER A 582 -16.61 5.11 -20.63
CA SER A 582 -18.07 4.96 -20.56
C SER A 582 -18.76 5.54 -21.79
N ASN A 583 -18.96 4.71 -22.81
CA ASN A 583 -19.68 5.08 -24.04
C ASN A 583 -21.06 5.69 -23.78
N LYS A 584 -21.75 5.27 -22.70
CA LYS A 584 -23.05 5.83 -22.32
C LYS A 584 -22.95 7.29 -21.86
N PHE A 585 -21.95 7.61 -21.03
CA PHE A 585 -21.77 8.98 -20.56
C PHE A 585 -21.21 9.86 -21.67
N THR A 586 -20.14 9.42 -22.34
CA THR A 586 -19.49 10.23 -23.40
C THR A 586 -20.46 10.54 -24.54
N SER A 587 -21.27 9.58 -24.99
CA SER A 587 -22.29 9.84 -26.02
C SER A 587 -23.41 10.77 -25.55
N ALA A 588 -23.91 10.62 -24.32
CA ALA A 588 -24.95 11.49 -23.78
C ALA A 588 -24.49 12.95 -23.68
N PHE A 589 -23.28 13.17 -23.14
CA PHE A 589 -22.68 14.50 -23.02
C PHE A 589 -22.34 15.11 -24.39
N THR A 590 -21.84 14.31 -25.33
CA THR A 590 -21.58 14.75 -26.72
C THR A 590 -22.89 15.11 -27.45
N SER A 591 -23.95 14.33 -27.26
CA SER A 591 -25.27 14.61 -27.84
C SER A 591 -25.90 15.89 -27.25
N ALA A 592 -25.72 16.13 -25.95
CA ALA A 592 -26.12 17.38 -25.32
C ALA A 592 -25.42 18.58 -25.97
N ALA A 593 -24.10 18.48 -26.20
CA ALA A 593 -23.34 19.52 -26.92
C ALA A 593 -23.87 19.77 -28.34
N GLU A 594 -24.22 18.73 -29.09
CA GLU A 594 -24.80 18.85 -30.45
C GLU A 594 -26.18 19.53 -30.44
N SER A 595 -27.02 19.22 -29.46
CA SER A 595 -28.32 19.85 -29.27
C SER A 595 -28.18 21.36 -28.98
N ILE A 596 -27.23 21.73 -28.11
CA ILE A 596 -26.91 23.13 -27.81
C ILE A 596 -26.44 23.85 -29.06
N ALA A 597 -25.49 23.27 -29.81
CA ALA A 597 -24.99 23.87 -31.04
C ALA A 597 -26.12 24.15 -32.05
N THR A 598 -27.12 23.26 -32.13
CA THR A 598 -28.31 23.43 -32.96
C THR A 598 -29.20 24.55 -32.45
N LYS A 599 -29.53 24.57 -31.15
CA LYS A 599 -30.38 25.60 -30.53
C LYS A 599 -29.82 27.02 -30.75
N PHE A 600 -28.52 27.20 -30.56
CA PHE A 600 -27.84 28.47 -30.83
C PHE A 600 -27.51 28.69 -32.31
N GLY A 601 -27.90 27.77 -33.21
CA GLY A 601 -27.68 27.84 -34.66
C GLY A 601 -28.96 28.05 -35.50
N THR A 602 -30.15 27.71 -35.00
CA THR A 602 -31.38 27.63 -35.81
C THR A 602 -32.32 28.83 -35.77
N ASP A 603 -32.15 29.81 -34.87
CA ASP A 603 -33.05 30.97 -34.83
C ASP A 603 -32.63 32.09 -35.78
N SER A 604 -32.95 31.93 -37.07
CA SER A 604 -32.87 32.99 -38.09
C SER A 604 -34.18 33.77 -38.28
N LYS A 605 -35.21 33.55 -37.45
CA LYS A 605 -36.54 34.17 -37.66
C LYS A 605 -37.11 35.01 -36.53
N SER A 606 -36.47 35.15 -35.37
CA SER A 606 -37.02 35.99 -34.30
C SER A 606 -36.00 36.68 -33.37
N ILE A 607 -34.70 36.49 -33.59
CA ILE A 607 -33.66 37.19 -32.85
C ILE A 607 -32.85 37.96 -33.89
N THR A 608 -32.59 39.24 -33.65
CA THR A 608 -31.75 40.06 -34.52
C THR A 608 -30.48 39.28 -34.87
N ALA A 609 -30.16 39.20 -36.16
CA ALA A 609 -29.13 38.33 -36.76
C ALA A 609 -27.68 38.49 -36.22
N THR A 610 -27.49 39.32 -35.19
CA THR A 610 -26.25 39.55 -34.46
C THR A 610 -26.00 38.54 -33.32
N ASP A 611 -27.02 37.84 -32.79
CA ASP A 611 -26.88 37.04 -31.56
C ASP A 611 -26.60 35.54 -31.81
N SER A 612 -27.19 34.92 -32.84
CA SER A 612 -27.01 33.47 -33.13
C SER A 612 -25.57 33.06 -33.53
N ARG A 613 -24.70 34.03 -33.84
CA ARG A 613 -23.29 33.81 -34.18
C ARG A 613 -22.31 34.13 -33.05
N ARG A 614 -22.78 34.56 -31.87
CA ARG A 614 -21.85 34.94 -30.81
C ARG A 614 -21.07 33.73 -30.29
N PRO A 615 -19.78 33.90 -29.93
CA PRO A 615 -19.03 32.94 -29.13
C PRO A 615 -19.79 32.53 -27.87
N LEU A 616 -19.75 31.25 -27.54
CA LEU A 616 -20.24 30.75 -26.26
C LEU A 616 -19.11 30.74 -25.24
N VAL A 617 -19.43 31.02 -23.97
CA VAL A 617 -18.54 30.74 -22.84
C VAL A 617 -18.98 29.41 -22.23
N ILE A 618 -18.14 28.39 -22.40
CA ILE A 618 -18.41 27.01 -22.00
C ILE A 618 -17.57 26.69 -20.77
N CYS A 619 -18.19 26.21 -19.70
CA CYS A 619 -17.52 25.68 -18.53
C CYS A 619 -17.80 24.18 -18.45
N ASP A 620 -16.77 23.35 -18.60
CA ASP A 620 -16.89 21.90 -18.50
C ASP A 620 -16.10 21.40 -17.28
N ALA A 621 -16.84 21.07 -16.22
CA ALA A 621 -16.34 20.55 -14.95
C ALA A 621 -16.62 19.05 -14.80
N THR A 622 -16.71 18.33 -15.92
CA THR A 622 -16.71 16.86 -15.94
C THR A 622 -15.30 16.29 -15.79
N PRO A 623 -15.11 15.00 -15.46
CA PRO A 623 -13.78 14.42 -15.27
C PRO A 623 -12.89 14.52 -16.51
N PHE A 624 -13.49 14.57 -17.70
CA PHE A 624 -12.82 14.93 -18.94
C PHE A 624 -13.80 15.65 -19.88
N PRO A 625 -13.46 16.82 -20.47
CA PRO A 625 -14.43 17.75 -21.05
C PRO A 625 -14.89 17.37 -22.47
N VAL A 626 -15.39 16.14 -22.66
CA VAL A 626 -15.80 15.63 -23.99
C VAL A 626 -16.90 16.47 -24.63
N ALA A 627 -17.84 16.99 -23.83
CA ALA A 627 -18.93 17.84 -24.31
C ALA A 627 -18.42 19.23 -24.69
N GLY A 628 -17.61 19.84 -23.82
CA GLY A 628 -16.96 21.12 -24.09
C GLY A 628 -16.13 21.09 -25.37
N LEU A 629 -15.31 20.04 -25.55
CA LEU A 629 -14.52 19.82 -26.76
C LEU A 629 -15.39 19.60 -28.01
N ARG A 630 -16.48 18.83 -27.90
CA ARG A 630 -17.42 18.65 -29.00
C ARG A 630 -18.05 19.99 -29.40
N LEU A 631 -18.52 20.77 -28.42
CA LEU A 631 -19.16 22.05 -28.67
C LEU A 631 -18.17 23.05 -29.29
N LEU A 632 -16.92 23.06 -28.83
CA LEU A 632 -15.84 23.86 -29.41
C LEU A 632 -15.56 23.47 -30.86
N SER A 633 -15.57 22.18 -31.20
CA SER A 633 -15.42 21.70 -32.59
C SER A 633 -16.56 22.16 -33.52
N LEU A 634 -17.76 22.33 -32.98
CA LEU A 634 -18.95 22.79 -33.72
C LEU A 634 -19.02 24.33 -33.75
N ARG A 635 -18.43 25.03 -32.77
CA ARG A 635 -18.40 26.49 -32.66
C ARG A 635 -16.98 26.99 -32.32
N PRO A 636 -16.05 27.04 -33.30
CA PRO A 636 -14.62 27.29 -33.06
C PRO A 636 -14.26 28.64 -32.43
N HIS A 637 -15.16 29.61 -32.45
CA HIS A 637 -14.96 30.93 -31.84
C HIS A 637 -15.35 30.99 -30.36
N SER A 638 -15.91 29.91 -29.82
CA SER A 638 -16.30 29.80 -28.41
C SER A 638 -15.07 29.65 -27.51
N ARG A 639 -15.26 29.87 -26.21
CA ARG A 639 -14.24 29.67 -25.17
C ARG A 639 -14.63 28.50 -24.29
N LEU A 640 -13.68 27.64 -23.98
CA LEU A 640 -13.82 26.48 -23.11
C LEU A 640 -12.96 26.67 -21.87
N TYR A 641 -13.60 26.74 -20.71
CA TYR A 641 -12.96 26.65 -19.41
C TYR A 641 -13.13 25.23 -18.87
N VAL A 642 -12.03 24.66 -18.36
CA VAL A 642 -11.99 23.33 -17.75
C VAL A 642 -11.51 23.50 -16.31
N GLU A 643 -12.24 22.98 -15.34
CA GLU A 643 -11.92 23.23 -13.92
C GLU A 643 -10.59 22.57 -13.49
N GLU A 644 -10.31 21.37 -13.98
CA GLU A 644 -9.14 20.59 -13.58
C GLU A 644 -7.87 21.01 -14.34
N GLU A 645 -6.90 21.59 -13.63
CA GLU A 645 -5.64 22.08 -14.21
C GLU A 645 -4.82 20.96 -14.87
N GLU A 646 -4.85 19.75 -14.31
CA GLU A 646 -4.21 18.57 -14.93
C GLU A 646 -4.78 18.27 -16.30
N VAL A 647 -6.11 18.34 -16.44
CA VAL A 647 -6.78 18.12 -17.72
C VAL A 647 -6.47 19.24 -18.69
N GLN A 648 -6.43 20.51 -18.24
CA GLN A 648 -6.00 21.63 -19.10
C GLN A 648 -4.61 21.39 -19.68
N ARG A 649 -3.64 20.98 -18.85
CA ARG A 649 -2.28 20.65 -19.31
C ARG A 649 -2.27 19.52 -20.32
N THR A 650 -3.05 18.46 -20.08
CA THR A 650 -3.22 17.36 -21.04
C THR A 650 -3.79 17.86 -22.37
N LEU A 651 -4.82 18.73 -22.36
CA LEU A 651 -5.40 19.29 -23.58
C LEU A 651 -4.38 20.09 -24.40
N VAL A 652 -3.55 20.89 -23.75
CA VAL A 652 -2.44 21.61 -24.41
C VAL A 652 -1.43 20.63 -25.00
N GLU A 653 -1.04 19.59 -24.25
CA GLU A 653 -0.11 18.54 -24.73
C GLU A 653 -0.61 17.82 -25.99
N VAL A 654 -1.93 17.62 -26.10
CA VAL A 654 -2.55 16.99 -27.27
C VAL A 654 -2.98 17.99 -28.36
N GLY A 655 -2.53 19.24 -28.28
CA GLY A 655 -2.72 20.26 -29.32
C GLY A 655 -4.08 20.95 -29.32
N VAL A 656 -4.82 20.89 -28.21
CA VAL A 656 -6.10 21.58 -28.00
C VAL A 656 -5.87 22.85 -27.18
N GLU A 657 -5.23 23.84 -27.80
CA GLU A 657 -4.97 25.16 -27.19
C GLU A 657 -5.96 26.23 -27.66
N ALA A 658 -6.43 26.14 -28.91
CA ALA A 658 -7.30 27.14 -29.50
C ALA A 658 -8.69 27.13 -28.83
N GLY A 659 -9.03 28.22 -28.16
CA GLY A 659 -10.31 28.39 -27.46
C GLY A 659 -10.31 27.92 -26.00
N LEU A 660 -9.20 27.38 -25.48
CA LEU A 660 -9.07 27.07 -24.05
C LEU A 660 -8.88 28.38 -23.26
N SER A 661 -9.58 28.52 -22.13
CA SER A 661 -9.50 29.67 -21.21
C SER A 661 -8.87 29.23 -19.89
N GLU A 662 -7.84 29.96 -19.43
CA GLU A 662 -7.20 29.72 -18.12
C GLU A 662 -8.13 30.10 -16.96
N ASP A 663 -8.87 31.20 -17.12
CA ASP A 663 -9.74 31.77 -16.10
C ASP A 663 -11.18 31.92 -16.60
N LEU A 664 -12.12 31.93 -15.65
CA LEU A 664 -13.54 32.15 -15.89
C LEU A 664 -13.92 33.59 -15.49
N GLU A 665 -13.71 34.55 -16.40
CA GLU A 665 -13.97 35.97 -16.16
C GLU A 665 -15.34 36.46 -16.65
N GLU A 666 -15.99 35.69 -17.51
CA GLU A 666 -17.23 36.04 -18.21
C GLU A 666 -18.41 35.20 -17.70
N ALA A 667 -19.63 35.66 -17.99
CA ALA A 667 -20.83 34.88 -17.72
C ALA A 667 -20.83 33.59 -18.57
N VAL A 668 -21.20 32.47 -17.95
CA VAL A 668 -21.20 31.13 -18.55
C VAL A 668 -22.50 30.89 -19.30
N ASP A 669 -22.39 30.55 -20.58
CA ASP A 669 -23.55 30.17 -21.40
C ASP A 669 -23.90 28.69 -21.28
N VAL A 670 -22.89 27.84 -21.10
CA VAL A 670 -23.07 26.39 -21.04
C VAL A 670 -22.20 25.82 -19.93
N LEU A 671 -22.82 25.10 -19.00
CA LEU A 671 -22.16 24.48 -17.86
C LEU A 671 -22.39 22.98 -17.86
N PHE A 672 -21.32 22.20 -17.98
CA PHE A 672 -21.33 20.75 -17.76
C PHE A 672 -20.75 20.43 -16.39
N LEU A 673 -21.49 19.65 -15.59
CA LEU A 673 -21.17 19.31 -14.22
C LEU A 673 -21.12 17.80 -14.03
N TRP A 674 -20.27 17.38 -13.10
CA TRP A 674 -20.21 16.00 -12.63
C TRP A 674 -20.44 15.92 -11.12
N PRO A 675 -21.58 15.35 -10.66
CA PRO A 675 -22.01 15.43 -9.27
C PRO A 675 -21.26 14.50 -8.32
N THR A 676 -20.68 13.41 -8.82
CA THR A 676 -20.16 12.33 -7.96
C THR A 676 -18.63 12.30 -7.88
N THR A 677 -18.12 11.74 -6.79
CA THR A 677 -16.72 11.36 -6.61
C THR A 677 -16.43 10.01 -7.27
N GLU A 678 -15.16 9.58 -7.25
CA GLU A 678 -14.72 8.27 -7.75
C GLU A 678 -15.33 7.10 -6.98
N GLU A 679 -15.62 7.32 -5.69
CA GLU A 679 -16.20 6.35 -4.77
C GLU A 679 -17.74 6.28 -4.89
N GLY A 680 -18.33 7.04 -5.81
CA GLY A 680 -19.78 7.07 -6.04
C GLY A 680 -20.57 7.90 -5.03
N THR A 681 -19.90 8.74 -4.22
CA THR A 681 -20.58 9.69 -3.31
C THR A 681 -20.85 11.02 -4.01
N LEU A 682 -21.76 11.84 -3.49
CA LEU A 682 -21.91 13.23 -3.96
C LEU A 682 -20.70 14.06 -3.49
N LYS A 683 -20.17 14.93 -4.36
CA LYS A 683 -19.10 15.86 -3.96
C LYS A 683 -19.61 16.79 -2.84
N ASP A 684 -18.89 16.87 -1.72
CA ASP A 684 -19.31 17.61 -0.51
C ASP A 684 -19.70 19.08 -0.75
N ASP A 685 -19.02 19.75 -1.69
CA ASP A 685 -19.29 21.14 -2.06
C ASP A 685 -20.12 21.28 -3.35
N PHE A 686 -20.68 20.19 -3.89
CA PHE A 686 -21.42 20.22 -5.15
C PHE A 686 -22.57 21.23 -5.13
N VAL A 687 -23.37 21.24 -4.06
CA VAL A 687 -24.51 22.17 -3.91
C VAL A 687 -24.01 23.62 -3.85
N LYS A 688 -22.92 23.89 -3.12
CA LYS A 688 -22.34 25.26 -3.06
C LYS A 688 -21.78 25.68 -4.41
N LYS A 689 -21.11 24.77 -5.12
CA LYS A 689 -20.59 24.99 -6.47
C LYS A 689 -21.72 25.31 -7.44
N ILE A 690 -22.83 24.58 -7.41
CA ILE A 690 -24.00 24.90 -8.24
C ILE A 690 -24.51 26.32 -7.97
N LEU A 691 -24.60 26.73 -6.69
CA LEU A 691 -25.02 28.09 -6.34
C LEU A 691 -24.05 29.15 -6.89
N LEU A 692 -22.74 28.91 -6.79
CA LEU A 692 -21.73 29.80 -7.35
C LEU A 692 -21.84 29.88 -8.88
N TYR A 693 -21.90 28.74 -9.56
CA TYR A 693 -22.07 28.71 -11.00
C TYR A 693 -23.36 29.38 -11.45
N ARG A 694 -24.45 29.24 -10.68
CA ARG A 694 -25.73 29.89 -11.00
C ARG A 694 -25.65 31.42 -10.95
N LEU A 695 -24.74 32.00 -10.16
CA LEU A 695 -24.46 33.44 -10.17
C LEU A 695 -23.63 33.86 -11.39
N MET A 696 -22.91 32.91 -11.99
CA MET A 696 -22.08 33.14 -13.17
C MET A 696 -22.79 32.79 -14.48
N LEU A 697 -23.94 32.10 -14.44
CA LEU A 697 -24.70 31.76 -15.65
C LEU A 697 -25.25 33.03 -16.31
N SER A 698 -25.21 33.05 -17.65
CA SER A 698 -25.94 34.05 -18.44
C SER A 698 -27.45 33.83 -18.31
N GLU A 699 -28.26 34.83 -18.70
CA GLU A 699 -29.73 34.75 -18.59
C GLU A 699 -30.33 33.54 -19.33
N GLU A 700 -29.72 33.17 -20.46
CA GLU A 700 -30.07 32.00 -21.28
C GLU A 700 -29.13 30.80 -21.04
N GLY A 701 -28.40 30.83 -19.92
CA GLY A 701 -27.39 29.85 -19.57
C GLY A 701 -27.99 28.45 -19.35
N MET A 702 -27.33 27.43 -19.90
CA MET A 702 -27.77 26.04 -19.81
C MET A 702 -26.86 25.23 -18.88
N VAL A 703 -27.45 24.35 -18.07
CA VAL A 703 -26.72 23.47 -17.14
C VAL A 703 -27.01 22.01 -17.46
N PHE A 704 -25.97 21.17 -17.41
CA PHE A 704 -26.05 19.73 -17.65
C PHE A 704 -25.26 18.96 -16.58
N PRO A 705 -25.82 17.89 -15.98
CA PRO A 705 -27.23 17.50 -16.09
C PRO A 705 -28.16 18.56 -15.47
N GLN A 706 -29.41 18.63 -15.95
CA GLN A 706 -30.40 19.58 -15.43
C GLN A 706 -30.97 19.14 -14.07
N GLU A 707 -31.09 17.83 -13.88
CA GLU A 707 -31.64 17.19 -12.69
C GLU A 707 -30.80 15.95 -12.33
N VAL A 708 -30.76 15.62 -11.04
CA VAL A 708 -30.07 14.43 -10.51
C VAL A 708 -31.01 13.75 -9.53
N ASP A 709 -31.49 12.57 -9.88
CA ASP A 709 -32.34 11.76 -9.02
C ASP A 709 -31.50 10.84 -8.13
N LEU A 710 -31.73 10.91 -6.81
CA LEU A 710 -31.13 10.01 -5.85
C LEU A 710 -32.10 8.87 -5.55
N VAL A 711 -31.70 7.65 -5.91
CA VAL A 711 -32.49 6.43 -5.66
C VAL A 711 -31.87 5.65 -4.51
N VAL A 712 -32.70 5.24 -3.56
CA VAL A 712 -32.29 4.40 -2.42
C VAL A 712 -32.96 3.04 -2.53
N GLY A 713 -32.17 1.98 -2.44
CA GLY A 713 -32.63 0.59 -2.39
C GLY A 713 -32.16 -0.10 -1.12
N VAL A 714 -33.04 -0.87 -0.48
CA VAL A 714 -32.67 -1.73 0.65
C VAL A 714 -32.24 -3.09 0.11
N VAL A 715 -31.05 -3.54 0.49
CA VAL A 715 -30.46 -4.80 0.02
C VAL A 715 -30.04 -5.68 1.20
N GLY A 716 -30.23 -7.00 1.07
CA GLY A 716 -29.60 -7.97 1.96
C GLY A 716 -28.27 -8.43 1.36
N SER A 717 -27.16 -8.21 2.06
CA SER A 717 -25.83 -8.60 1.58
C SER A 717 -24.95 -9.14 2.72
N PRO A 718 -24.70 -10.47 2.76
CA PRO A 718 -23.76 -11.08 3.69
C PRO A 718 -22.33 -10.54 3.54
N ALA A 719 -21.92 -10.20 2.30
CA ALA A 719 -20.60 -9.62 2.04
C ALA A 719 -20.45 -8.24 2.72
N LEU A 720 -21.39 -7.31 2.48
CA LEU A 720 -21.37 -5.99 3.13
C LEU A 720 -21.46 -6.09 4.66
N THR A 721 -22.20 -7.09 5.13
CA THR A 721 -22.29 -7.41 6.55
C THR A 721 -20.92 -7.81 7.11
N SER A 722 -20.19 -8.71 6.43
CA SER A 722 -18.84 -9.13 6.85
C SER A 722 -17.80 -8.00 6.76
N MET A 723 -18.03 -6.98 5.94
CA MET A 723 -17.18 -5.79 5.83
C MET A 723 -17.42 -4.76 6.92
N THR A 724 -18.52 -4.85 7.67
CA THR A 724 -18.94 -3.82 8.64
C THR A 724 -19.01 -4.33 10.07
N ARG A 725 -19.10 -5.65 10.29
CA ARG A 725 -19.12 -6.27 11.63
C ARG A 725 -18.35 -7.57 11.66
N VAL A 726 -17.77 -7.92 12.81
CA VAL A 726 -17.16 -9.24 13.05
C VAL A 726 -18.15 -10.19 13.70
N ASP A 727 -18.18 -11.43 13.23
CA ASP A 727 -18.86 -12.54 13.87
C ASP A 727 -17.83 -13.39 14.65
N ASP A 728 -18.05 -13.55 15.96
CA ASP A 728 -17.17 -14.37 16.83
C ASP A 728 -17.13 -15.85 16.43
N ALA A 729 -18.12 -16.34 15.67
CA ALA A 729 -18.07 -17.67 15.09
C ALA A 729 -16.90 -17.83 14.09
N ASN A 730 -16.49 -16.74 13.44
CA ASN A 730 -15.42 -16.73 12.45
C ASN A 730 -14.02 -16.59 13.06
N THR A 731 -13.92 -16.25 14.35
CA THR A 731 -12.66 -15.93 15.04
C THR A 731 -12.13 -17.11 15.86
N CYS A 732 -12.59 -18.31 15.55
CA CYS A 732 -12.21 -19.56 16.22
C CYS A 732 -12.35 -19.49 17.76
N GLY A 733 -13.42 -18.85 18.24
CA GLY A 733 -13.77 -18.76 19.66
C GLY A 733 -13.11 -17.60 20.42
N ALA A 734 -12.49 -16.64 19.74
CA ALA A 734 -12.02 -15.39 20.34
C ALA A 734 -13.12 -14.33 20.35
N ARG A 735 -13.35 -13.67 21.50
CA ARG A 735 -14.34 -12.58 21.59
C ARG A 735 -13.76 -11.32 20.94
N GLN A 736 -14.24 -11.00 19.74
CA GLN A 736 -13.87 -9.84 18.91
C GLN A 736 -15.10 -8.95 18.64
N CYS A 737 -16.31 -9.52 18.62
CA CYS A 737 -17.50 -8.87 18.11
C CYS A 737 -17.89 -7.61 18.90
N GLN A 738 -17.90 -7.69 20.24
CA GLN A 738 -18.39 -6.63 21.15
C GLN A 738 -17.71 -5.27 20.96
N ARG A 739 -16.49 -5.25 20.42
CA ARG A 739 -15.76 -4.02 20.09
C ARG A 739 -15.64 -3.77 18.60
N SER A 740 -15.78 -4.80 17.77
CA SER A 740 -15.92 -4.63 16.32
C SER A 740 -17.21 -3.91 15.91
N TYR A 741 -18.28 -4.00 16.73
CA TYR A 741 -19.54 -3.26 16.53
C TYR A 741 -19.34 -1.73 16.55
N MET A 742 -18.27 -1.22 17.18
CA MET A 742 -17.96 0.21 17.16
C MET A 742 -17.43 0.70 15.79
N TYR A 743 -17.19 -0.21 14.83
CA TYR A 743 -16.87 0.10 13.43
C TYR A 743 -18.10 0.16 12.50
N SER A 744 -19.27 -0.30 12.93
CA SER A 744 -20.50 -0.29 12.11
C SER A 744 -21.53 0.71 12.60
N ASP A 745 -21.71 0.80 13.93
CA ASP A 745 -22.83 1.56 14.50
C ASP A 745 -22.43 3.01 14.80
N GLY A 746 -22.25 3.78 13.74
CA GLY A 746 -22.65 5.18 13.71
C GLY A 746 -23.98 5.25 12.96
N LEU A 747 -25.09 5.44 13.68
CA LEU A 747 -26.51 5.41 13.23
C LEU A 747 -27.23 4.05 13.32
N ILE A 748 -27.70 3.69 14.52
CA ILE A 748 -29.11 3.36 14.84
C ILE A 748 -29.21 3.33 16.37
N GLY A 749 -30.20 4.03 16.91
CA GLY A 749 -30.25 4.43 18.32
C GLY A 749 -30.35 3.28 19.33
N LYS A 750 -29.67 3.46 20.46
CA LYS A 750 -30.21 3.03 21.75
C LYS A 750 -31.48 3.85 22.04
N VAL A 751 -32.61 3.41 21.50
CA VAL A 751 -33.95 3.71 22.01
C VAL A 751 -34.56 2.41 22.51
N THR A 752 -33.95 1.84 23.53
CA THR A 752 -34.60 0.91 24.45
C THR A 752 -33.88 1.08 25.78
N ASP A 753 -34.64 1.33 26.84
CA ASP A 753 -34.23 1.55 28.24
C ASP A 753 -34.17 3.02 28.69
N ILE A 754 -35.37 3.61 28.76
CA ILE A 754 -35.71 4.59 29.80
C ILE A 754 -36.66 3.86 30.77
N PRO A 755 -36.29 3.61 32.04
CA PRO A 755 -37.28 3.35 33.08
C PRO A 755 -38.00 4.66 33.39
N ASN A 756 -39.33 4.63 33.32
CA ASN A 756 -40.34 5.67 33.56
C ASN A 756 -39.88 7.01 34.17
#